data_AF-A0A3M7MEK0-F1
#
_entry.id   AF-A0A3M7MEK0-F1
#
_cell.length_a   1.000
_cell.length_b   1.000
_cell.length_c   1.000
_cell.angle_alpha   90.00
_cell.angle_beta   90.00
_cell.angle_gamma   90.00
#
_symmetry.space_group_name_H-M   'P 1'
#
loop_
_entity.id
_entity.type
_entity.pdbx_description
1 polymer ?
#
loop_
_entity_poly.entity_id
_entity_poly.type
_entity_poly.pdbx_seq_one_letter_code
_entity_poly.pdbx_strand_id
1 'polypeptide(L)'
;MRARIQTRDELLFCGVSHLTAMSTAVWPPIDDAHLAREQAASQARELEWLLVQLAETLQSLKAGLEECAALLAPSENGSTLVLSSVRSENLKGLVTRIGTRITKGNIKLRLASLPPPKGSLTYDLTISSAPHAPTLVVPQLTSIRTSINSCLDAIDVATWGGDATNANFVAGQLQLLHDHILEAQAALKGHSDVQLPWWENPIDEKTFEPPLPSNVSFHLFVFDAALVLEIRTLEPQQAGDSSSLTGFSLRNTFASALGATRTPAHDEADRTFKYRDHDVRVKEKIRVESQDPALISASAKLNALGHSLMLSRKALNIVMGLSIMAPALLTAVDATSHIHLVIGSNPLAAARCARSIEVGAKPILLAPEDSTLHYGLAKRIEAGQVHWLKRSFKEEDLTTLGREEVDGVVDAVFVTAAAKHASTTQISSLCRKLRIPINVVDAPNLCSFTLLSTHSDGPLQIGITTSGKGCKLSARIRREIAASLPPRLGDAVERLGTLRRRIWEEDHAAELSQDLEAEEDDSGQPATFNKLILEESKEAARGRRMRWLSQICEYWPLRRLASITDADIDMLFREFATSSPSKVGPTNSTPQRRVGRIILAGSGPGNPDLLTRAAHKAILSADLILADKLVPAPILDLVPRRATVHIARKFPGNADKAQEELLELGLEGLKAGKVVVRIKQGDPYIYGRGGEEYDFFRAHGFIPSVLPGITSALSAPLFAAIPATHRGIADQVLICTGTGRKGAPLDPPEFLASRTLVLLMSLHRLSALVDSLTAKAYPLDLPVAVLERASCPDQRVIRTTLEHVCAAVEEEGSRPPGLLVVGNACKVLIKHEQRWVVEEGFHGLDDLGGNGELEISRLLVSADGGGGGGGGGSAVRVPSGRLV
;
A
#
# COMPACT_ATOMS: atom_id res chain seq x y z
N MET A 1 -24.26 19.76 -23.77
CA MET A 1 -25.07 20.87 -23.22
C MET A 1 -24.63 22.19 -23.86
N ARG A 2 -25.26 22.58 -24.97
CA ARG A 2 -25.24 23.92 -25.58
C ARG A 2 -26.59 24.10 -26.26
N ALA A 3 -27.17 25.28 -26.07
CA ALA A 3 -28.31 25.89 -26.77
C ALA A 3 -29.61 26.07 -25.97
N ARG A 4 -30.01 27.36 -25.96
CA ARG A 4 -31.35 27.94 -25.80
C ARG A 4 -31.93 28.08 -24.40
N ILE A 5 -31.56 29.18 -23.74
CA ILE A 5 -32.57 30.12 -23.22
C ILE A 5 -32.14 31.53 -23.65
N GLN A 6 -32.97 32.14 -24.49
CA GLN A 6 -32.88 33.51 -24.94
C GLN A 6 -34.22 34.13 -24.53
N THR A 7 -34.23 35.12 -23.65
CA THR A 7 -34.94 36.40 -23.85
C THR A 7 -34.87 37.30 -22.61
N ARG A 8 -34.52 38.56 -22.91
CA ARG A 8 -34.85 39.84 -22.24
C ARG A 8 -34.01 40.31 -21.04
N ASP A 9 -32.89 40.93 -21.40
CA ASP A 9 -32.36 42.13 -20.76
C ASP A 9 -33.24 43.36 -21.08
N GLU A 10 -33.57 44.15 -20.07
CA GLU A 10 -33.54 45.63 -20.06
C GLU A 10 -34.06 46.12 -18.70
N LEU A 11 -33.18 46.65 -17.83
CA LEU A 11 -33.33 47.93 -17.11
C LEU A 11 -32.22 48.13 -16.06
N LEU A 12 -31.27 48.98 -16.46
CA LEU A 12 -30.60 50.04 -15.69
C LEU A 12 -29.74 49.69 -14.46
N PHE A 13 -28.43 49.76 -14.71
CA PHE A 13 -27.38 50.13 -13.74
C PHE A 13 -27.69 51.47 -13.05
N CYS A 14 -27.77 51.47 -11.72
CA CYS A 14 -27.25 52.56 -10.88
C CYS A 14 -26.89 52.01 -9.49
N GLY A 15 -25.78 52.50 -8.94
CA GLY A 15 -24.95 51.78 -7.96
C GLY A 15 -25.45 51.66 -6.51
N VAL A 16 -24.53 51.08 -5.73
CA VAL A 16 -24.34 51.05 -4.26
C VAL A 16 -24.28 49.62 -3.69
N SER A 17 -23.03 49.20 -3.43
CA SER A 17 -22.52 48.40 -2.28
C SER A 17 -23.20 47.08 -1.85
N HIS A 18 -22.55 45.98 -2.24
CA HIS A 18 -22.42 44.67 -1.57
C HIS A 18 -23.63 44.01 -0.88
N LEU A 19 -24.29 43.13 -1.65
CA LEU A 19 -25.12 42.01 -1.22
C LEU A 19 -24.30 40.87 -0.59
N THR A 20 -24.84 40.24 0.45
CA THR A 20 -24.58 38.84 0.80
C THR A 20 -25.89 38.05 0.76
N ALA A 21 -25.85 36.92 0.04
CA ALA A 21 -26.77 35.77 0.06
C ALA A 21 -28.26 35.99 -0.30
N MET A 22 -28.59 35.91 -1.60
CA MET A 22 -29.93 35.47 -2.02
C MET A 22 -29.96 33.96 -2.17
N SER A 23 -30.59 33.29 -1.19
CA SER A 23 -31.06 31.91 -1.33
C SER A 23 -32.34 31.94 -2.17
N THR A 24 -32.39 31.13 -3.22
CA THR A 24 -33.62 30.84 -3.99
C THR A 24 -34.57 29.99 -3.14
N ALA A 25 -35.33 30.63 -2.24
CA ALA A 25 -36.51 30.02 -1.67
C ALA A 25 -37.61 30.04 -2.76
N VAL A 26 -37.99 28.87 -3.28
CA VAL A 26 -39.12 28.75 -4.20
C VAL A 26 -40.39 29.12 -3.43
N TRP A 27 -41.03 30.22 -3.81
CA TRP A 27 -42.28 30.69 -3.22
C TRP A 27 -43.43 30.53 -4.23
N PRO A 28 -44.60 29.99 -3.83
CA PRO A 28 -44.98 29.55 -2.48
C PRO A 28 -44.38 28.19 -2.09
N PRO A 29 -44.24 27.91 -0.77
CA PRO A 29 -43.72 26.64 -0.29
C PRO A 29 -44.64 25.49 -0.72
N ILE A 30 -44.05 24.49 -1.36
CA ILE A 30 -44.74 23.26 -1.76
C ILE A 30 -44.93 22.42 -0.49
N ASP A 31 -46.15 21.94 -0.28
CA ASP A 31 -46.48 20.99 0.79
C ASP A 31 -45.56 19.75 0.74
N ASP A 32 -45.05 19.30 1.89
CA ASP A 32 -44.07 18.19 1.97
C ASP A 32 -44.59 16.89 1.31
N ALA A 33 -45.90 16.62 1.41
CA ALA A 33 -46.51 15.46 0.76
C ALA A 33 -46.70 15.66 -0.75
N HIS A 34 -46.84 16.90 -1.22
CA HIS A 34 -46.77 17.21 -2.64
C HIS A 34 -45.34 17.11 -3.18
N LEU A 35 -44.34 17.61 -2.45
CA LEU A 35 -42.93 17.53 -2.81
C LEU A 35 -42.45 16.07 -2.91
N ALA A 36 -42.81 15.24 -1.93
CA ALA A 36 -42.48 13.81 -1.96
C ALA A 36 -43.10 13.08 -3.16
N ARG A 37 -44.35 13.43 -3.53
CA ARG A 37 -45.01 12.89 -4.73
C ARG A 37 -44.33 13.33 -6.02
N GLU A 38 -43.97 14.61 -6.13
CA GLU A 38 -43.24 15.13 -7.30
C GLU A 38 -41.84 14.54 -7.41
N GLN A 39 -41.13 14.36 -6.30
CA GLN A 39 -39.83 13.71 -6.27
C GLN A 39 -39.93 12.25 -6.71
N ALA A 40 -40.91 11.49 -6.20
CA ALA A 40 -41.16 10.12 -6.62
C ALA A 40 -41.53 10.03 -8.11
N ALA A 41 -42.34 10.96 -8.61
CA ALA A 41 -42.69 11.05 -10.03
C ALA A 41 -41.50 11.41 -10.92
N SER A 42 -40.59 12.29 -10.45
CA SER A 42 -39.33 12.60 -11.15
C SER A 42 -38.41 11.40 -11.21
N GLN A 43 -38.21 10.72 -10.07
CA GLN A 43 -37.40 9.50 -10.00
C GLN A 43 -37.94 8.40 -10.92
N ALA A 44 -39.26 8.21 -10.98
CA ALA A 44 -39.87 7.23 -11.89
C ALA A 44 -39.58 7.55 -13.38
N ARG A 45 -39.69 8.83 -13.79
CA ARG A 45 -39.36 9.27 -15.16
C ARG A 45 -37.87 9.14 -15.49
N GLU A 46 -37.01 9.50 -14.54
CA GLU A 46 -35.55 9.35 -14.69
C GLU A 46 -35.15 7.89 -14.82
N LEU A 47 -35.78 7.00 -14.04
CA LEU A 47 -35.54 5.57 -14.09
C LEU A 47 -36.01 4.96 -15.42
N GLU A 48 -37.20 5.33 -15.88
CA GLU A 48 -37.72 4.90 -17.19
C GLU A 48 -36.79 5.34 -18.33
N TRP A 49 -36.38 6.62 -18.33
CA TRP A 49 -35.44 7.15 -19.32
C TRP A 49 -34.09 6.41 -19.28
N LEU A 50 -33.56 6.16 -18.08
CA LEU A 50 -32.29 5.47 -17.91
C LEU A 50 -32.36 4.01 -18.40
N LEU A 51 -33.45 3.30 -18.14
CA LEU A 51 -33.64 1.92 -18.61
C LEU A 51 -33.70 1.84 -20.14
N VAL A 52 -34.34 2.82 -20.80
CA VAL A 52 -34.34 2.91 -22.28
C VAL A 52 -32.92 3.12 -22.82
N GLN A 53 -32.15 4.04 -22.23
CA GLN A 53 -30.75 4.28 -22.62
C GLN A 53 -29.83 3.09 -22.32
N LEU A 54 -30.12 2.35 -21.25
CA LEU A 54 -29.38 1.17 -20.88
C LEU A 54 -29.57 0.03 -21.90
N ALA A 55 -30.74 -0.09 -22.53
CA ALA A 55 -30.98 -1.06 -23.60
C ALA A 55 -30.04 -0.84 -24.81
N GLU A 56 -29.83 0.41 -25.22
CA GLU A 56 -28.85 0.76 -26.27
C GLU A 56 -27.42 0.42 -25.84
N THR A 57 -27.09 0.69 -24.58
CA THR A 57 -25.77 0.37 -24.01
C THR A 57 -25.53 -1.15 -23.96
N LEU A 58 -26.55 -1.93 -23.58
CA LEU A 58 -26.51 -3.39 -23.58
C LEU A 58 -26.31 -3.96 -24.98
N GLN A 59 -26.92 -3.36 -26.01
CA GLN A 59 -26.70 -3.78 -27.40
C GLN A 59 -25.25 -3.53 -27.84
N SER A 60 -24.64 -2.41 -27.44
CA SER A 60 -23.22 -2.13 -27.70
C SER A 60 -22.30 -3.10 -26.95
N LEU A 61 -22.63 -3.41 -25.68
CA LEU A 61 -21.91 -4.41 -24.88
C LEU A 61 -22.01 -5.80 -25.52
N LYS A 62 -23.19 -6.19 -26.04
CA LYS A 62 -23.40 -7.46 -26.74
C LYS A 62 -22.49 -7.58 -27.95
N ALA A 63 -22.46 -6.57 -28.82
CA ALA A 63 -21.59 -6.58 -30.00
C ALA A 63 -20.10 -6.76 -29.62
N GLY A 64 -19.63 -6.07 -28.57
CA GLY A 64 -18.27 -6.23 -28.07
C GLY A 64 -17.97 -7.63 -27.51
N LEU A 65 -18.95 -8.27 -26.85
CA LEU A 65 -18.83 -9.63 -26.34
C LEU A 65 -18.87 -10.67 -27.47
N GLU A 66 -19.66 -10.46 -28.51
CA GLU A 66 -19.67 -11.29 -29.73
C GLU A 66 -18.32 -11.25 -30.44
N GLU A 67 -17.68 -10.08 -30.50
CA GLU A 67 -16.31 -9.96 -31.00
C GLU A 67 -15.31 -10.74 -30.13
N CYS A 68 -15.45 -10.69 -28.80
CA CYS A 68 -14.62 -11.50 -27.89
C CYS A 68 -14.84 -13.01 -28.10
N ALA A 69 -16.09 -13.43 -28.29
CA ALA A 69 -16.44 -14.81 -28.58
C ALA A 69 -15.85 -15.27 -29.92
N ALA A 70 -15.87 -14.42 -30.94
CA ALA A 70 -15.29 -14.70 -32.25
C ALA A 70 -13.76 -14.90 -32.20
N LEU A 71 -13.05 -14.14 -31.36
CA LEU A 71 -11.59 -14.30 -31.15
C LEU A 71 -11.22 -15.67 -30.53
N LEU A 72 -12.15 -16.28 -29.79
CA LEU A 72 -11.98 -17.59 -29.15
C LEU A 72 -12.67 -18.72 -29.91
N ALA A 73 -13.35 -18.41 -31.01
CA ALA A 73 -13.99 -19.40 -31.85
C ALA A 73 -12.93 -20.26 -32.58
N PRO A 74 -13.22 -21.55 -32.83
CA PRO A 74 -12.33 -22.38 -33.64
C PRO A 74 -12.31 -21.87 -35.09
N SER A 75 -11.16 -21.37 -35.55
CA SER A 75 -10.92 -21.00 -36.95
C SER A 75 -10.17 -22.12 -37.69
N GLU A 76 -10.35 -22.21 -39.01
CA GLU A 76 -9.71 -23.26 -39.83
C GLU A 76 -8.18 -23.24 -39.74
N ASN A 77 -7.58 -22.04 -39.65
CA ASN A 77 -6.13 -21.87 -39.65
C ASN A 77 -5.50 -21.85 -38.23
N GLY A 78 -6.27 -21.50 -37.19
CA GLY A 78 -5.78 -21.38 -35.81
C GLY A 78 -4.71 -20.29 -35.60
N SER A 79 -4.29 -20.12 -34.35
CA SER A 79 -3.14 -19.29 -33.96
C SER A 79 -1.91 -20.17 -33.80
N THR A 80 -0.91 -20.04 -34.69
CA THR A 80 0.39 -20.73 -34.53
C THR A 80 1.35 -19.86 -33.73
N LEU A 81 1.77 -20.38 -32.60
CA LEU A 81 2.50 -19.70 -31.53
C LEU A 81 3.90 -20.28 -31.41
N VAL A 82 4.91 -19.42 -31.27
CA VAL A 82 6.31 -19.83 -31.18
C VAL A 82 6.69 -19.99 -29.71
N LEU A 83 7.17 -21.17 -29.34
CA LEU A 83 7.64 -21.49 -28.00
C LEU A 83 9.17 -21.56 -28.03
N SER A 84 9.86 -20.49 -27.65
CA SER A 84 11.33 -20.48 -27.62
C SER A 84 11.89 -19.82 -26.37
N SER A 85 12.82 -20.49 -25.69
CA SER A 85 13.63 -19.88 -24.63
C SER A 85 14.64 -18.89 -25.24
N VAL A 86 14.54 -17.60 -24.90
CA VAL A 86 15.23 -16.47 -25.59
C VAL A 86 16.76 -16.50 -25.47
N ARG A 87 17.33 -17.13 -24.43
CA ARG A 87 18.78 -17.09 -24.13
C ARG A 87 19.50 -18.42 -24.23
N SER A 88 18.88 -19.50 -23.76
CA SER A 88 19.53 -20.81 -23.65
C SER A 88 19.28 -21.72 -24.85
N GLU A 89 18.25 -21.44 -25.66
CA GLU A 89 17.77 -22.33 -26.73
C GLU A 89 17.47 -23.77 -26.27
N ASN A 90 17.28 -23.98 -24.97
CA ASN A 90 17.03 -25.29 -24.38
C ASN A 90 15.62 -25.82 -24.74
N LEU A 91 14.70 -24.93 -25.12
CA LEU A 91 13.38 -25.26 -25.66
C LEU A 91 13.14 -24.42 -26.91
N LYS A 92 12.81 -25.08 -28.01
CA LYS A 92 12.41 -24.45 -29.28
C LYS A 92 11.29 -25.23 -29.94
N GLY A 93 10.21 -24.57 -30.31
CA GLY A 93 9.08 -25.23 -30.94
C GLY A 93 7.98 -24.29 -31.36
N LEU A 94 6.90 -24.88 -31.84
CA LEU A 94 5.67 -24.22 -32.21
C LEU A 94 4.47 -25.04 -31.75
N VAL A 95 3.39 -24.36 -31.40
CA VAL A 95 2.08 -24.96 -31.13
C VAL A 95 1.00 -24.20 -31.89
N THR A 96 0.00 -24.90 -32.39
CA THR A 96 -1.16 -24.29 -33.06
C THR A 96 -2.38 -24.46 -32.17
N ARG A 97 -2.94 -23.34 -31.74
CA ARG A 97 -4.20 -23.27 -30.99
C ARG A 97 -5.36 -23.09 -31.95
N ILE A 98 -6.41 -23.88 -31.80
CA ILE A 98 -7.69 -23.71 -32.49
C ILE A 98 -8.79 -23.62 -31.43
N GLY A 99 -9.36 -22.43 -31.25
CA GLY A 99 -10.31 -22.14 -30.18
C GLY A 99 -9.69 -22.40 -28.81
N THR A 100 -10.26 -23.33 -28.03
CA THR A 100 -9.81 -23.67 -26.67
C THR A 100 -8.82 -24.84 -26.61
N ARG A 101 -8.40 -25.38 -27.77
CA ARG A 101 -7.59 -26.60 -27.88
C ARG A 101 -6.28 -26.34 -28.58
N ILE A 102 -5.26 -27.15 -28.27
CA ILE A 102 -4.00 -27.22 -29.02
C ILE A 102 -4.08 -28.43 -29.94
N THR A 103 -4.01 -28.20 -31.25
CA THR A 103 -4.24 -29.23 -32.27
C THR A 103 -2.96 -29.71 -32.93
N LYS A 104 -1.91 -28.90 -32.93
CA LYS A 104 -0.59 -29.23 -33.47
C LYS A 104 0.48 -28.70 -32.55
N GLY A 105 1.60 -29.40 -32.47
CA GLY A 105 2.77 -28.90 -31.76
C GLY A 105 4.00 -29.72 -32.06
N ASN A 106 5.14 -29.05 -32.25
CA ASN A 106 6.44 -29.67 -32.37
C ASN A 106 7.42 -28.88 -31.52
N ILE A 107 7.94 -29.52 -30.47
CA ILE A 107 8.77 -28.89 -29.44
C ILE A 107 10.04 -29.70 -29.29
N LYS A 108 11.18 -29.04 -29.41
CA LYS A 108 12.52 -29.63 -29.32
C LYS A 108 13.18 -29.18 -28.04
N LEU A 109 13.68 -30.15 -27.28
CA LEU A 109 14.29 -29.95 -25.98
C LEU A 109 15.79 -30.29 -26.02
N ARG A 110 16.58 -29.45 -25.34
CA ARG A 110 18.00 -29.65 -25.05
C ARG A 110 18.21 -29.43 -23.57
N LEU A 111 17.97 -30.48 -22.79
CA LEU A 111 18.05 -30.46 -21.34
C LEU A 111 19.17 -31.39 -20.89
N ALA A 112 20.00 -30.95 -19.95
CA ALA A 112 21.05 -31.81 -19.39
C ALA A 112 20.46 -33.01 -18.65
N SER A 113 19.28 -32.82 -18.07
CA SER A 113 18.52 -33.85 -17.34
C SER A 113 17.69 -34.80 -18.23
N LEU A 114 17.54 -34.49 -19.54
CA LEU A 114 16.82 -35.32 -20.51
C LEU A 114 17.68 -35.49 -21.79
N PRO A 115 18.60 -36.46 -21.81
CA PRO A 115 19.49 -36.66 -22.95
C PRO A 115 18.70 -37.13 -24.20
N PRO A 116 19.06 -36.66 -25.40
CA PRO A 116 18.37 -37.04 -26.63
C PRO A 116 18.63 -38.52 -27.00
N PRO A 117 17.72 -39.16 -27.77
CA PRO A 117 17.93 -40.49 -28.30
C PRO A 117 19.20 -40.60 -29.16
N LYS A 118 19.81 -41.79 -29.23
CA LYS A 118 21.04 -42.04 -30.01
C LYS A 118 20.88 -41.57 -31.46
N GLY A 119 21.74 -40.64 -31.89
CA GLY A 119 21.73 -40.07 -33.24
C GLY A 119 20.93 -38.76 -33.39
N SER A 120 20.26 -38.28 -32.33
CA SER A 120 19.60 -36.98 -32.30
C SER A 120 20.36 -35.95 -31.46
N LEU A 121 20.25 -34.67 -31.83
CA LEU A 121 20.77 -33.54 -31.07
C LEU A 121 19.73 -32.93 -30.12
N THR A 122 18.46 -33.32 -30.25
CA THR A 122 17.32 -32.80 -29.47
C THR A 122 16.37 -33.93 -29.08
N TYR A 123 15.67 -33.76 -27.96
CA TYR A 123 14.54 -34.57 -27.61
C TYR A 123 13.28 -33.92 -28.18
N ASP A 124 12.61 -34.57 -29.12
CA ASP A 124 11.47 -34.00 -29.85
C ASP A 124 10.15 -34.49 -29.25
N LEU A 125 9.30 -33.55 -28.82
CA LEU A 125 7.93 -33.74 -28.38
C LEU A 125 6.99 -33.24 -29.47
N THR A 126 6.29 -34.16 -30.14
CA THR A 126 5.29 -33.81 -31.16
C THR A 126 3.91 -34.18 -30.65
N ILE A 127 2.94 -33.26 -30.73
CA ILE A 127 1.54 -33.55 -30.41
C ILE A 127 1.00 -34.49 -31.49
N SER A 128 0.45 -35.64 -31.10
CA SER A 128 0.02 -36.67 -32.05
C SER A 128 -1.18 -36.20 -32.86
N SER A 129 -1.14 -36.48 -34.16
CA SER A 129 -2.27 -36.29 -35.07
C SER A 129 -3.12 -37.57 -35.23
N ALA A 130 -2.85 -38.62 -34.45
CA ALA A 130 -3.60 -39.86 -34.53
C ALA A 130 -5.07 -39.65 -34.11
N PRO A 131 -6.06 -40.25 -34.80
CA PRO A 131 -7.49 -40.06 -34.50
C PRO A 131 -7.90 -40.46 -33.07
N HIS A 132 -7.13 -41.35 -32.44
CA HIS A 132 -7.39 -41.88 -31.10
C HIS A 132 -6.56 -41.18 -30.00
N ALA A 133 -5.73 -40.20 -30.34
CA ALA A 133 -4.92 -39.47 -29.37
C ALA A 133 -5.80 -38.48 -28.57
N PRO A 134 -5.62 -38.37 -27.23
CA PRO A 134 -6.34 -37.38 -26.43
C PRO A 134 -6.01 -35.95 -26.86
N THR A 135 -7.03 -35.11 -27.02
CA THR A 135 -6.84 -33.71 -27.40
C THR A 135 -6.30 -32.89 -26.23
N LEU A 136 -5.30 -32.05 -26.50
CA LEU A 136 -4.76 -31.13 -25.50
C LEU A 136 -5.68 -29.92 -25.34
N VAL A 137 -6.35 -29.82 -24.19
CA VAL A 137 -7.29 -28.74 -23.84
C VAL A 137 -6.68 -27.87 -22.76
N VAL A 138 -6.84 -26.55 -22.89
CA VAL A 138 -6.47 -25.59 -21.83
C VAL A 138 -7.75 -25.20 -21.07
N PRO A 139 -7.94 -25.64 -19.81
CA PRO A 139 -9.20 -25.46 -19.09
C PRO A 139 -9.63 -24.01 -18.96
N GLN A 140 -8.68 -23.09 -18.71
CA GLN A 140 -8.94 -21.66 -18.61
C GLN A 140 -9.59 -21.08 -19.87
N LEU A 141 -9.15 -21.50 -21.07
CA LEU A 141 -9.75 -21.03 -22.33
C LEU A 141 -11.21 -21.46 -22.47
N THR A 142 -11.54 -22.64 -21.94
CA THR A 142 -12.92 -23.11 -21.88
C THR A 142 -13.74 -22.28 -20.90
N SER A 143 -13.21 -22.02 -19.70
CA SER A 143 -13.86 -21.15 -18.69
C SER A 143 -14.10 -19.73 -19.21
N ILE A 144 -13.14 -19.12 -19.90
CA ILE A 144 -13.28 -17.79 -20.52
C ILE A 144 -14.42 -17.80 -21.55
N ARG A 145 -14.45 -18.80 -22.44
CA ARG A 145 -15.51 -18.93 -23.45
C ARG A 145 -16.88 -19.12 -22.81
N THR A 146 -16.98 -19.95 -21.78
CA THR A 146 -18.24 -20.17 -21.04
C THR A 146 -18.71 -18.86 -20.40
N SER A 147 -17.82 -18.12 -19.75
CA SER A 147 -18.14 -16.85 -19.10
C SER A 147 -18.64 -15.81 -20.11
N ILE A 148 -17.99 -15.70 -21.27
CA ILE A 148 -18.44 -14.80 -22.35
C ILE A 148 -19.82 -15.21 -22.87
N ASN A 149 -20.08 -16.50 -23.05
CA ASN A 149 -21.41 -16.97 -23.48
C ASN A 149 -22.47 -16.66 -22.41
N SER A 150 -22.17 -16.86 -21.14
CA SER A 150 -23.07 -16.50 -20.03
C SER A 150 -23.34 -14.99 -19.99
N CYS A 151 -22.37 -14.15 -20.34
CA CYS A 151 -22.58 -12.72 -20.54
C CYS A 151 -23.59 -12.43 -21.67
N LEU A 152 -23.46 -13.11 -22.82
CA LEU A 152 -24.37 -12.95 -23.95
C LEU A 152 -25.79 -13.38 -23.57
N ASP A 153 -25.93 -14.51 -22.88
CA ASP A 153 -27.22 -15.01 -22.38
C ASP A 153 -27.86 -14.02 -21.40
N ALA A 154 -27.08 -13.44 -20.47
CA ALA A 154 -27.57 -12.44 -19.52
C ALA A 154 -28.07 -11.16 -20.22
N ILE A 155 -27.40 -10.73 -21.29
CA ILE A 155 -27.85 -9.59 -22.09
C ILE A 155 -29.14 -9.92 -22.83
N ASP A 156 -29.24 -11.11 -23.42
CA ASP A 156 -30.45 -11.56 -24.14
C ASP A 156 -31.65 -11.68 -23.21
N VAL A 157 -31.44 -12.15 -21.98
CA VAL A 157 -32.48 -12.16 -20.94
C VAL A 157 -32.85 -10.74 -20.51
N ALA A 158 -31.89 -9.83 -20.36
CA ALA A 158 -32.16 -8.44 -19.99
C ALA A 158 -32.89 -7.63 -21.07
N THR A 159 -32.72 -8.01 -22.34
CA THR A 159 -33.25 -7.26 -23.51
C THR A 159 -34.52 -7.87 -24.10
N TRP A 160 -34.63 -9.19 -24.17
CA TRP A 160 -35.73 -9.89 -24.84
C TRP A 160 -36.49 -10.90 -23.96
N GLY A 161 -35.79 -11.54 -23.02
CA GLY A 161 -36.34 -12.66 -22.23
C GLY A 161 -37.02 -12.32 -20.90
N GLY A 162 -36.89 -11.08 -20.42
CA GLY A 162 -37.31 -10.69 -19.07
C GLY A 162 -37.99 -9.32 -18.97
N ASP A 163 -38.20 -8.83 -17.74
CA ASP A 163 -38.88 -7.56 -17.47
C ASP A 163 -37.92 -6.37 -17.61
N ALA A 164 -37.66 -5.96 -18.86
CA ALA A 164 -36.74 -4.88 -19.20
C ALA A 164 -37.14 -3.51 -18.63
N THR A 165 -38.40 -3.36 -18.17
CA THR A 165 -38.90 -2.12 -17.56
C THR A 165 -38.72 -2.10 -16.03
N ASN A 166 -38.30 -3.21 -15.44
CA ASN A 166 -38.08 -3.33 -14.00
C ASN A 166 -36.61 -3.14 -13.64
N ALA A 167 -36.31 -2.00 -13.00
CA ALA A 167 -34.95 -1.63 -12.63
C ALA A 167 -34.24 -2.63 -11.70
N ASN A 168 -34.96 -3.31 -10.79
CA ASN A 168 -34.36 -4.31 -9.92
C ASN A 168 -33.95 -5.56 -10.71
N PHE A 169 -34.78 -5.98 -11.66
CA PHE A 169 -34.48 -7.09 -12.55
C PHE A 169 -33.26 -6.78 -13.41
N VAL A 170 -33.25 -5.61 -14.05
CA VAL A 170 -32.14 -5.15 -14.90
C VAL A 170 -30.86 -4.97 -14.10
N ALA A 171 -30.92 -4.41 -12.88
CA ALA A 171 -29.77 -4.31 -11.98
C ALA A 171 -29.19 -5.69 -11.63
N GLY A 172 -30.04 -6.69 -11.40
CA GLY A 172 -29.64 -8.08 -11.20
C GLY A 172 -28.93 -8.69 -12.42
N GLN A 173 -29.44 -8.45 -13.62
CA GLN A 173 -28.80 -8.92 -14.85
C GLN A 173 -27.45 -8.22 -15.11
N LEU A 174 -27.35 -6.91 -14.86
CA LEU A 174 -26.07 -6.18 -14.94
C LEU A 174 -25.05 -6.68 -13.92
N GLN A 175 -25.50 -7.11 -12.74
CA GLN A 175 -24.64 -7.72 -11.73
C GLN A 175 -24.07 -9.05 -12.21
N LEU A 176 -24.93 -9.96 -12.71
CA LEU A 176 -24.50 -11.24 -13.28
C LEU A 176 -23.53 -11.05 -14.45
N LEU A 177 -23.84 -10.12 -15.35
CA LEU A 177 -22.97 -9.74 -16.47
C LEU A 177 -21.59 -9.27 -15.97
N HIS A 178 -21.55 -8.49 -14.90
CA HIS A 178 -20.31 -7.98 -14.33
C HIS A 178 -19.46 -9.11 -13.73
N ASP A 179 -20.09 -10.02 -12.99
CA ASP A 179 -19.39 -11.11 -12.32
C ASP A 179 -18.76 -12.07 -13.35
N HIS A 180 -19.46 -12.38 -14.45
CA HIS A 180 -18.92 -13.21 -15.53
C HIS A 180 -17.81 -12.51 -16.34
N ILE A 181 -17.88 -11.19 -16.55
CA ILE A 181 -16.77 -10.44 -17.17
C ILE A 181 -15.53 -10.49 -16.28
N LEU A 182 -15.68 -10.33 -14.96
CA LEU A 182 -14.57 -10.44 -14.01
C LEU A 182 -13.97 -11.84 -13.99
N GLU A 183 -14.80 -12.89 -14.04
CA GLU A 183 -14.35 -14.29 -14.12
C GLU A 183 -13.52 -14.54 -15.39
N ALA A 184 -14.00 -14.06 -16.54
CA ALA A 184 -13.26 -14.15 -17.81
C ALA A 184 -11.92 -13.40 -17.77
N GLN A 185 -11.90 -12.19 -17.17
CA GLN A 185 -10.67 -11.41 -16.99
C GLN A 185 -9.67 -12.10 -16.05
N ALA A 186 -10.15 -12.65 -14.93
CA ALA A 186 -9.32 -13.37 -13.97
C ALA A 186 -8.69 -14.61 -14.60
N ALA A 187 -9.46 -15.38 -15.36
CA ALA A 187 -8.96 -16.54 -16.08
C ALA A 187 -7.91 -16.20 -17.14
N LEU A 188 -8.04 -15.07 -17.85
CA LEU A 188 -7.02 -14.57 -18.79
C LEU A 188 -5.74 -14.11 -18.08
N LYS A 189 -5.84 -13.59 -16.86
CA LYS A 189 -4.70 -13.18 -16.02
C LYS A 189 -4.01 -14.35 -15.30
N GLY A 190 -4.51 -15.57 -15.42
CA GLY A 190 -3.95 -16.73 -14.69
C GLY A 190 -4.49 -16.94 -13.27
N HIS A 191 -5.51 -16.20 -12.86
CA HIS A 191 -6.13 -16.32 -11.53
C HIS A 191 -7.44 -17.10 -11.65
N SER A 192 -7.36 -18.43 -11.86
CA SER A 192 -8.53 -19.28 -12.07
C SER A 192 -8.49 -20.52 -11.20
N ASP A 193 -9.61 -20.80 -10.51
CA ASP A 193 -9.81 -22.03 -9.72
C ASP A 193 -9.82 -23.30 -10.59
N VAL A 194 -9.93 -23.14 -11.91
CA VAL A 194 -9.92 -24.25 -12.88
C VAL A 194 -8.50 -24.67 -13.25
N GLN A 195 -7.49 -23.87 -12.90
CA GLN A 195 -6.08 -24.22 -13.10
C GLN A 195 -5.57 -25.04 -11.91
N LEU A 196 -5.64 -26.36 -12.04
CA LEU A 196 -5.07 -27.27 -11.06
C LEU A 196 -3.53 -27.23 -11.10
N PRO A 197 -2.85 -27.50 -9.97
CA PRO A 197 -1.41 -27.67 -9.96
C PRO A 197 -0.95 -28.76 -10.93
N TRP A 198 0.25 -28.60 -11.51
CA TRP A 198 0.79 -29.49 -12.55
C TRP A 198 0.88 -30.97 -12.13
N TRP A 199 0.97 -31.25 -10.83
CA TRP A 199 1.05 -32.60 -10.28
C TRP A 199 -0.31 -33.28 -10.07
N GLU A 200 -1.40 -32.52 -10.01
CA GLU A 200 -2.75 -33.05 -9.75
C GLU A 200 -3.47 -33.49 -11.02
N ASN A 201 -3.14 -32.89 -12.17
CA ASN A 201 -3.74 -33.22 -13.46
C ASN A 201 -2.68 -33.39 -14.56
N PRO A 202 -1.91 -34.50 -14.54
CA PRO A 202 -0.88 -34.75 -15.53
C PRO A 202 -1.49 -35.04 -16.92
N ILE A 203 -0.88 -34.49 -17.97
CA ILE A 203 -1.30 -34.76 -19.36
C ILE A 203 -1.10 -36.26 -19.69
N ASP A 204 -2.01 -36.81 -20.49
CA ASP A 204 -1.92 -38.18 -20.99
C ASP A 204 -0.69 -38.37 -21.89
N GLU A 205 0.07 -39.46 -21.67
CA GLU A 205 1.26 -39.78 -22.44
C GLU A 205 0.98 -39.91 -23.94
N LYS A 206 -0.22 -40.39 -24.29
CA LYS A 206 -0.66 -40.64 -25.67
C LYS A 206 -1.04 -39.37 -26.42
N THR A 207 -1.06 -38.21 -25.75
CA THR A 207 -1.20 -36.91 -26.43
C THR A 207 0.01 -36.60 -27.32
N PHE A 208 1.16 -37.26 -27.09
CA PHE A 208 2.39 -37.05 -27.84
C PHE A 208 2.82 -38.28 -28.65
N GLU A 209 3.58 -38.04 -29.72
CA GLU A 209 4.19 -39.05 -30.57
C GLU A 209 5.67 -38.70 -30.84
N PRO A 210 6.64 -39.48 -30.30
CA PRO A 210 6.45 -40.61 -29.38
C PRO A 210 5.82 -40.19 -28.03
N PRO A 211 5.25 -41.15 -27.25
CA PRO A 211 4.58 -40.84 -25.98
C PRO A 211 5.43 -40.04 -25.00
N LEU A 212 4.78 -39.18 -24.20
CA LEU A 212 5.47 -38.34 -23.22
C LEU A 212 6.20 -39.20 -22.18
N PRO A 213 7.51 -38.99 -21.94
CA PRO A 213 8.25 -39.74 -20.93
C PRO A 213 7.65 -39.59 -19.53
N SER A 214 7.66 -40.67 -18.74
CA SER A 214 7.15 -40.66 -17.37
C SER A 214 7.91 -39.72 -16.42
N ASN A 215 9.16 -39.39 -16.76
CA ASN A 215 10.01 -38.45 -16.02
C ASN A 215 9.94 -37.01 -16.57
N VAL A 216 8.95 -36.68 -17.39
CA VAL A 216 8.75 -35.33 -17.94
C VAL A 216 7.32 -34.88 -17.67
N SER A 217 7.18 -33.73 -17.01
CA SER A 217 5.89 -33.05 -16.88
C SER A 217 5.79 -31.94 -17.90
N PHE A 218 4.67 -31.91 -18.60
CA PHE A 218 4.28 -30.88 -19.57
C PHE A 218 3.06 -30.16 -19.02
N HIS A 219 3.16 -28.84 -18.83
CA HIS A 219 2.06 -28.04 -18.29
C HIS A 219 1.87 -26.78 -19.14
N LEU A 220 0.65 -26.59 -19.63
CA LEU A 220 0.30 -25.50 -20.52
C LEU A 220 -0.92 -24.75 -20.00
N PHE A 221 -0.79 -23.45 -19.80
CA PHE A 221 -1.82 -22.61 -19.18
C PHE A 221 -1.80 -21.19 -19.73
N VAL A 222 -2.78 -20.37 -19.33
CA VAL A 222 -2.86 -18.95 -19.71
C VAL A 222 -2.45 -18.08 -18.53
N PHE A 223 -1.59 -17.10 -18.79
CA PHE A 223 -1.18 -16.09 -17.82
C PHE A 223 -0.96 -14.77 -18.57
N ASP A 224 -1.48 -13.66 -18.03
CA ASP A 224 -1.45 -12.34 -18.68
C ASP A 224 -1.78 -12.35 -20.19
N ALA A 225 -2.86 -13.05 -20.56
CA ALA A 225 -3.33 -13.22 -21.94
C ALA A 225 -2.29 -13.86 -22.90
N ALA A 226 -1.26 -14.51 -22.36
CA ALA A 226 -0.28 -15.29 -23.10
C ALA A 226 -0.41 -16.79 -22.80
N LEU A 227 0.04 -17.61 -23.74
CA LEU A 227 0.13 -19.06 -23.55
C LEU A 227 1.49 -19.41 -22.93
N VAL A 228 1.48 -19.93 -21.71
CA VAL A 228 2.68 -20.31 -20.96
C VAL A 228 2.85 -21.82 -20.98
N LEU A 229 4.01 -22.27 -21.44
CA LEU A 229 4.46 -23.66 -21.37
C LEU A 229 5.53 -23.79 -20.29
N GLU A 230 5.29 -24.68 -19.34
CA GLU A 230 6.29 -25.15 -18.40
C GLU A 230 6.61 -26.63 -18.63
N ILE A 231 7.89 -26.95 -18.78
CA ILE A 231 8.40 -28.31 -18.85
C ILE A 231 9.31 -28.57 -17.66
N ARG A 232 9.09 -29.69 -17.00
CA ARG A 232 9.89 -30.15 -15.85
C ARG A 232 10.44 -31.53 -16.11
N THR A 233 11.69 -31.76 -15.76
CA THR A 233 12.26 -33.11 -15.67
C THR A 233 12.21 -33.58 -14.23
N LEU A 234 11.74 -34.82 -14.05
CA LEU A 234 11.42 -35.40 -12.76
C LEU A 234 12.42 -36.51 -12.43
N GLU A 235 12.75 -36.63 -11.16
CA GLU A 235 13.43 -37.81 -10.63
C GLU A 235 12.56 -38.51 -9.58
N PRO A 236 12.42 -39.85 -9.66
CA PRO A 236 11.70 -40.60 -8.65
C PRO A 236 12.47 -40.55 -7.33
N GLN A 237 11.75 -40.25 -6.26
CA GLN A 237 12.27 -40.34 -4.90
C GLN A 237 12.20 -41.80 -4.46
N GLN A 238 13.33 -42.46 -4.25
CA GLN A 238 13.36 -43.85 -3.78
C GLN A 238 12.80 -43.93 -2.35
N ALA A 239 11.93 -44.91 -2.11
CA ALA A 239 11.38 -45.24 -0.80
C ALA A 239 12.51 -45.75 0.13
N GLY A 240 13.20 -44.81 0.76
CA GLY A 240 14.35 -45.05 1.64
C GLY A 240 14.91 -43.75 2.23
N ASP A 241 14.70 -42.61 1.57
CA ASP A 241 15.21 -41.31 2.03
C ASP A 241 14.31 -40.60 3.07
N SER A 242 13.20 -41.21 3.49
CA SER A 242 12.31 -40.64 4.51
C SER A 242 12.63 -41.06 5.95
N SER A 243 13.72 -41.79 6.21
CA SER A 243 14.09 -42.18 7.59
C SER A 243 15.57 -42.43 7.84
N SER A 244 16.44 -41.44 7.60
CA SER A 244 17.78 -41.47 8.20
C SER A 244 18.07 -40.21 9.02
N LEU A 245 18.03 -40.39 10.34
CA LEU A 245 18.67 -39.53 11.35
C LEU A 245 20.22 -39.56 11.26
N THR A 246 20.77 -39.97 10.12
CA THR A 246 22.21 -40.16 9.88
C THR A 246 22.55 -39.91 8.40
N GLY A 247 22.32 -38.68 7.92
CA GLY A 247 22.63 -38.28 6.53
C GLY A 247 24.04 -37.70 6.37
N PHE A 248 25.07 -38.54 6.42
CA PHE A 248 26.43 -38.16 6.00
C PHE A 248 26.54 -38.15 4.46
N SER A 249 26.32 -36.99 3.84
CA SER A 249 26.97 -36.66 2.56
C SER A 249 28.13 -35.71 2.84
N LEU A 250 29.28 -36.29 3.22
CA LEU A 250 30.54 -35.58 3.50
C LEU A 250 31.03 -34.68 2.34
N ARG A 251 30.46 -34.82 1.13
CA ARG A 251 30.77 -33.94 0.00
C ARG A 251 29.98 -32.63 -0.02
N ASN A 252 28.75 -32.60 0.49
CA ASN A 252 27.92 -31.38 0.43
C ASN A 252 28.19 -30.44 1.62
N THR A 253 28.58 -30.97 2.78
CA THR A 253 28.91 -30.18 3.97
C THR A 253 30.28 -29.48 3.86
N PHE A 254 31.23 -30.07 3.13
CA PHE A 254 32.53 -29.44 2.86
C PHE A 254 32.42 -28.23 1.92
N ALA A 255 31.42 -28.20 1.02
CA ALA A 255 31.18 -27.06 0.14
C ALA A 255 30.52 -25.86 0.88
N SER A 256 29.65 -26.12 1.86
CA SER A 256 29.04 -25.04 2.66
C SER A 256 29.99 -24.47 3.72
N ALA A 257 30.91 -25.27 4.26
CA ALA A 257 31.99 -24.83 5.15
C ALA A 257 33.03 -23.92 4.46
N LEU A 258 33.11 -23.97 3.12
CA LEU A 258 33.92 -23.08 2.28
C LEU A 258 33.13 -21.89 1.69
N GLY A 259 31.89 -21.67 2.15
CA GLY A 259 31.12 -20.47 1.78
C GLY A 259 30.36 -20.55 0.45
N ALA A 260 30.23 -21.72 -0.18
CA ALA A 260 29.38 -21.88 -1.35
C ALA A 260 27.94 -22.23 -0.91
N THR A 261 27.09 -21.22 -0.73
CA THR A 261 25.63 -21.44 -0.70
C THR A 261 25.19 -21.80 -2.12
N ARG A 262 24.83 -23.05 -2.37
CA ARG A 262 24.25 -23.45 -3.65
C ARG A 262 22.81 -22.93 -3.68
N THR A 263 22.56 -21.86 -4.43
CA THR A 263 21.20 -21.37 -4.70
C THR A 263 20.42 -22.51 -5.37
N PRO A 264 19.19 -22.83 -4.93
CA PRO A 264 18.37 -23.81 -5.62
C PRO A 264 18.23 -23.39 -7.09
N ALA A 265 18.40 -24.35 -8.01
CA ALA A 265 18.46 -24.05 -9.45
C ALA A 265 17.15 -23.44 -9.98
N HIS A 266 16.04 -23.72 -9.28
CA HIS A 266 14.72 -23.13 -9.48
C HIS A 266 13.91 -23.22 -8.18
N ASP A 267 12.82 -22.46 -8.12
CA ASP A 267 11.81 -22.38 -7.06
C ASP A 267 11.30 -23.74 -6.51
N GLU A 268 11.25 -24.77 -7.35
CA GLU A 268 10.72 -26.10 -7.00
C GLU A 268 11.80 -27.17 -6.64
N ALA A 269 13.10 -26.85 -6.65
CA ALA A 269 14.18 -27.85 -6.62
C ALA A 269 14.29 -28.66 -5.32
N ASP A 270 13.81 -28.11 -4.20
CA ASP A 270 13.87 -28.72 -2.87
C ASP A 270 12.52 -29.25 -2.37
N ARG A 271 11.51 -29.33 -3.27
CA ARG A 271 10.17 -29.81 -2.96
C ARG A 271 9.92 -31.20 -3.57
N THR A 272 9.15 -32.01 -2.85
CA THR A 272 8.63 -33.30 -3.33
C THR A 272 7.18 -33.14 -3.77
N PHE A 273 6.84 -33.75 -4.90
CA PHE A 273 5.49 -33.74 -5.48
C PHE A 273 5.03 -35.17 -5.74
N LYS A 274 3.72 -35.41 -5.67
CA LYS A 274 3.13 -36.69 -6.05
C LYS A 274 2.66 -36.62 -7.51
N TYR A 275 3.40 -37.24 -8.43
CA TYR A 275 3.14 -37.22 -9.87
C TYR A 275 2.84 -38.63 -10.39
N ARG A 276 1.66 -38.84 -10.99
CA ARG A 276 1.19 -40.17 -11.44
C ARG A 276 1.37 -41.26 -10.37
N ASP A 277 0.98 -40.96 -9.13
CA ASP A 277 1.12 -41.82 -7.95
C ASP A 277 2.54 -42.18 -7.49
N HIS A 278 3.56 -41.47 -7.99
CA HIS A 278 4.94 -41.61 -7.53
C HIS A 278 5.44 -40.32 -6.88
N ASP A 279 6.22 -40.44 -5.81
CA ASP A 279 6.91 -39.29 -5.22
C ASP A 279 8.09 -38.90 -6.12
N VAL A 280 8.12 -37.65 -6.55
CA VAL A 280 9.12 -37.11 -7.47
C VAL A 280 9.69 -35.79 -6.98
N ARG A 281 10.91 -35.50 -7.39
CA ARG A 281 11.52 -34.17 -7.28
C ARG A 281 11.77 -33.58 -8.66
N VAL A 282 11.73 -32.25 -8.76
CA VAL A 282 11.99 -31.54 -10.01
C VAL A 282 13.49 -31.27 -10.11
N LYS A 283 14.12 -31.77 -11.17
CA LYS A 283 15.56 -31.58 -11.45
C LYS A 283 15.85 -30.31 -12.24
N GLU A 284 15.02 -30.04 -13.24
CA GLU A 284 15.17 -28.91 -14.15
C GLU A 284 13.76 -28.44 -14.55
N LYS A 285 13.57 -27.12 -14.57
CA LYS A 285 12.31 -26.46 -14.96
C LYS A 285 12.61 -25.43 -16.04
N ILE A 286 11.86 -25.47 -17.13
CA ILE A 286 11.87 -24.44 -18.18
C ILE A 286 10.46 -23.86 -18.27
N ARG A 287 10.36 -22.53 -18.23
CA ARG A 287 9.14 -21.77 -18.50
C ARG A 287 9.36 -20.93 -19.76
N VAL A 288 8.42 -21.02 -20.71
CA VAL A 288 8.40 -20.23 -21.93
C VAL A 288 7.01 -19.67 -22.14
N GLU A 289 6.95 -18.40 -22.53
CA GLU A 289 5.70 -17.69 -22.78
C GLU A 289 5.62 -17.32 -24.27
N SER A 290 4.45 -17.55 -24.87
CA SER A 290 4.14 -17.09 -26.21
C SER A 290 2.91 -16.19 -26.19
N GLN A 291 3.08 -14.99 -26.74
CA GLN A 291 2.01 -14.03 -26.93
C GLN A 291 1.00 -14.54 -27.95
N ASP A 292 -0.30 -14.46 -27.63
CA ASP A 292 -1.39 -14.82 -28.53
C ASP A 292 -2.25 -13.58 -28.85
N PRO A 293 -2.19 -13.07 -30.10
CA PRO A 293 -2.92 -11.85 -30.48
C PRO A 293 -4.42 -11.90 -30.21
N ALA A 294 -5.05 -13.07 -30.32
CA ALA A 294 -6.48 -13.20 -30.09
C ALA A 294 -6.82 -13.14 -28.59
N LEU A 295 -5.97 -13.70 -27.72
CA LEU A 295 -6.14 -13.60 -26.27
C LEU A 295 -5.87 -12.18 -25.77
N ILE A 296 -4.83 -11.52 -26.30
CA ILE A 296 -4.53 -10.11 -25.98
C ILE A 296 -5.70 -9.21 -26.38
N SER A 297 -6.23 -9.40 -27.60
CA SER A 297 -7.38 -8.63 -28.09
C SER A 297 -8.63 -8.88 -27.25
N ALA A 298 -8.91 -10.14 -26.89
CA ALA A 298 -10.02 -10.48 -26.01
C ALA A 298 -9.87 -9.84 -24.62
N SER A 299 -8.66 -9.87 -24.04
CA SER A 299 -8.37 -9.23 -22.74
C SER A 299 -8.60 -7.73 -22.77
N ALA A 300 -8.09 -7.04 -23.81
CA ALA A 300 -8.27 -5.60 -23.95
C ALA A 300 -9.75 -5.21 -24.10
N LYS A 301 -10.50 -5.95 -24.93
CA LYS A 301 -11.94 -5.73 -25.11
C LYS A 301 -12.73 -6.00 -23.84
N LEU A 302 -12.49 -7.12 -23.14
CA LEU A 302 -13.16 -7.43 -21.88
C LEU A 302 -12.89 -6.36 -20.80
N ASN A 303 -11.69 -5.79 -20.74
CA ASN A 303 -11.38 -4.69 -19.82
C ASN A 303 -12.22 -3.43 -20.13
N ALA A 304 -12.29 -3.04 -21.41
CA ALA A 304 -13.09 -1.89 -21.83
C ALA A 304 -14.60 -2.09 -21.56
N LEU A 305 -15.12 -3.28 -21.88
CA LEU A 305 -16.51 -3.65 -21.65
C LEU A 305 -16.84 -3.65 -20.14
N GLY A 306 -15.95 -4.19 -19.31
CA GLY A 306 -16.09 -4.20 -17.85
C GLY A 306 -16.16 -2.79 -17.25
N HIS A 307 -15.35 -1.85 -17.77
CA HIS A 307 -15.40 -0.44 -17.35
C HIS A 307 -16.73 0.23 -17.73
N SER A 308 -17.18 0.05 -18.97
CA SER A 308 -18.47 0.58 -19.44
C SER A 308 -19.64 0.08 -18.59
N LEU A 309 -19.66 -1.23 -18.32
CA LEU A 309 -20.67 -1.86 -17.47
C LEU A 309 -20.67 -1.32 -16.03
N MET A 310 -19.50 -1.06 -15.45
CA MET A 310 -19.38 -0.48 -14.11
C MET A 310 -20.01 0.92 -14.05
N LEU A 311 -19.79 1.76 -15.07
CA LEU A 311 -20.42 3.07 -15.17
C LEU A 311 -21.95 2.97 -15.29
N SER A 312 -22.45 2.06 -16.13
CA SER A 312 -23.90 1.83 -16.28
C SER A 312 -24.54 1.36 -14.96
N ARG A 313 -23.89 0.43 -14.24
CA ARG A 313 -24.33 -0.02 -12.90
C ARG A 313 -24.34 1.13 -11.90
N LYS A 314 -23.31 1.97 -11.91
CA LYS A 314 -23.22 3.15 -11.03
C LYS A 314 -24.35 4.14 -11.31
N ALA A 315 -24.62 4.45 -12.58
CA ALA A 315 -25.71 5.33 -12.96
C ALA A 315 -27.06 4.78 -12.51
N LEU A 316 -27.32 3.49 -12.74
CA LEU A 316 -28.56 2.82 -12.32
C LEU A 316 -28.74 2.83 -10.80
N ASN A 317 -27.69 2.51 -10.05
CA ASN A 317 -27.72 2.54 -8.59
C ASN A 317 -28.03 3.94 -8.02
N ILE A 318 -27.47 5.00 -8.63
CA ILE A 318 -27.72 6.38 -8.20
C ILE A 318 -29.21 6.73 -8.38
N VAL A 319 -29.79 6.44 -9.55
CA VAL A 319 -31.20 6.76 -9.84
C VAL A 319 -32.16 5.89 -9.03
N MET A 320 -31.79 4.64 -8.73
CA MET A 320 -32.53 3.76 -7.83
C MET A 320 -32.44 4.16 -6.34
N GLY A 321 -31.68 5.22 -6.00
CA GLY A 321 -31.45 5.62 -4.61
C GLY A 321 -30.59 4.63 -3.82
N LEU A 322 -29.96 3.67 -4.50
CA LEU A 322 -29.00 2.74 -3.96
C LEU A 322 -27.66 3.49 -3.85
N SER A 323 -27.49 4.24 -2.76
CA SER A 323 -26.24 4.94 -2.46
C SER A 323 -25.06 3.96 -2.55
N ILE A 324 -24.12 4.24 -3.46
CA ILE A 324 -22.73 3.85 -3.26
C ILE A 324 -22.31 4.59 -1.99
N MET A 325 -22.25 3.86 -0.88
CA MET A 325 -21.89 4.43 0.41
C MET A 325 -20.54 5.13 0.26
N ALA A 326 -20.53 6.45 0.44
CA ALA A 326 -19.30 7.13 0.84
C ALA A 326 -18.78 6.40 2.09
N PRO A 327 -17.46 6.13 2.18
CA PRO A 327 -16.90 5.51 3.37
C PRO A 327 -17.28 6.34 4.59
N ALA A 328 -17.78 5.68 5.64
CA ALA A 328 -18.21 6.36 6.86
C ALA A 328 -17.00 7.03 7.54
N LEU A 329 -17.18 8.27 8.02
CA LEU A 329 -16.18 8.93 8.85
C LEU A 329 -16.08 8.20 10.19
N LEU A 330 -14.86 7.76 10.55
CA LEU A 330 -14.57 7.20 11.87
C LEU A 330 -14.17 8.32 12.82
N THR A 331 -14.91 8.48 13.91
CA THR A 331 -14.65 9.48 14.95
C THR A 331 -14.52 8.82 16.32
N ALA A 332 -13.70 9.42 17.19
CA ALA A 332 -13.65 9.12 18.62
C ALA A 332 -14.31 10.29 19.38
N VAL A 333 -15.05 9.98 20.44
CA VAL A 333 -15.76 10.96 21.27
C VAL A 333 -15.36 10.73 22.73
N ASP A 334 -14.86 11.78 23.38
CA ASP A 334 -14.76 11.79 24.84
C ASP A 334 -16.18 11.92 25.40
N ALA A 335 -16.64 10.88 26.10
CA ALA A 335 -17.98 10.81 26.66
C ALA A 335 -18.00 10.99 28.19
N THR A 336 -16.90 11.50 28.75
CA THR A 336 -16.79 11.72 30.19
C THR A 336 -17.89 12.67 30.65
N SER A 337 -18.66 12.24 31.66
CA SER A 337 -19.84 12.94 32.19
C SER A 337 -21.04 13.10 31.25
N HIS A 338 -20.96 12.67 29.98
CA HIS A 338 -22.08 12.77 29.04
C HIS A 338 -23.33 12.09 29.57
N ILE A 339 -24.50 12.66 29.30
CA ILE A 339 -25.77 12.00 29.56
C ILE A 339 -26.15 11.17 28.34
N HIS A 340 -26.14 9.85 28.51
CA HIS A 340 -26.59 8.91 27.50
C HIS A 340 -28.01 8.44 27.83
N LEU A 341 -28.98 8.86 27.03
CA LEU A 341 -30.37 8.44 27.19
C LEU A 341 -30.59 7.08 26.52
N VAL A 342 -30.93 6.06 27.30
CA VAL A 342 -31.15 4.69 26.82
C VAL A 342 -32.64 4.35 26.94
N ILE A 343 -33.28 4.03 25.82
CA ILE A 343 -34.71 3.73 25.75
C ILE A 343 -34.89 2.23 25.52
N GLY A 344 -35.50 1.54 26.48
CA GLY A 344 -35.78 0.09 26.47
C GLY A 344 -35.09 -0.69 27.58
N SER A 345 -35.61 -1.87 27.94
CA SER A 345 -35.21 -2.67 29.12
C SER A 345 -34.48 -3.99 28.81
N ASN A 346 -34.11 -4.22 27.55
CA ASN A 346 -33.64 -5.51 27.05
C ASN A 346 -32.12 -5.74 27.31
N PRO A 347 -31.56 -6.94 26.96
CA PRO A 347 -30.12 -7.20 27.15
C PRO A 347 -29.21 -6.21 26.40
N LEU A 348 -29.67 -5.68 25.26
CA LEU A 348 -28.93 -4.68 24.51
C LEU A 348 -28.86 -3.36 25.25
N ALA A 349 -29.95 -2.91 25.89
CA ALA A 349 -29.93 -1.77 26.80
C ALA A 349 -28.93 -1.97 27.93
N ALA A 350 -28.85 -3.17 28.51
CA ALA A 350 -27.84 -3.51 29.51
C ALA A 350 -26.41 -3.33 28.96
N ALA A 351 -26.15 -3.78 27.73
CA ALA A 351 -24.86 -3.62 27.08
C ALA A 351 -24.54 -2.14 26.76
N ARG A 352 -25.54 -1.34 26.36
CA ARG A 352 -25.38 0.11 26.12
C ARG A 352 -25.07 0.85 27.41
N CYS A 353 -25.83 0.62 28.49
CA CYS A 353 -25.54 1.19 29.80
C CYS A 353 -24.15 0.78 30.31
N ALA A 354 -23.77 -0.49 30.16
CA ALA A 354 -22.45 -0.97 30.54
C ALA A 354 -21.33 -0.22 29.81
N ARG A 355 -21.45 -0.05 28.49
CA ARG A 355 -20.46 0.67 27.69
C ARG A 355 -20.43 2.16 28.01
N SER A 356 -21.59 2.79 28.23
CA SER A 356 -21.68 4.19 28.68
C SER A 356 -20.90 4.40 29.98
N ILE A 357 -21.09 3.52 30.97
CA ILE A 357 -20.38 3.60 32.25
C ILE A 357 -18.87 3.41 32.06
N GLU A 358 -18.46 2.44 31.23
CA GLU A 358 -17.04 2.16 30.95
C GLU A 358 -16.31 3.37 30.35
N VAL A 359 -16.99 4.20 29.57
CA VAL A 359 -16.43 5.43 28.95
C VAL A 359 -16.68 6.69 29.79
N GLY A 360 -17.18 6.57 31.03
CA GLY A 360 -17.39 7.70 31.94
C GLY A 360 -18.70 8.48 31.73
N ALA A 361 -19.59 8.02 30.85
CA ALA A 361 -20.91 8.61 30.65
C ALA A 361 -21.91 8.15 31.72
N LYS A 362 -22.92 8.97 32.01
CA LYS A 362 -24.00 8.70 32.95
C LYS A 362 -25.25 8.24 32.17
N PRO A 363 -25.56 6.93 32.16
CA PRO A 363 -26.74 6.45 31.46
C PRO A 363 -28.02 6.75 32.24
N ILE A 364 -29.00 7.35 31.56
CA ILE A 364 -30.38 7.46 32.04
C ILE A 364 -31.23 6.46 31.27
N LEU A 365 -31.87 5.54 32.00
CA LEU A 365 -32.74 4.52 31.42
C LEU A 365 -34.19 5.00 31.44
N LEU A 366 -34.83 5.02 30.27
CA LEU A 366 -36.27 5.20 30.12
C LEU A 366 -36.93 3.85 29.82
N ALA A 367 -37.68 3.35 30.79
CA ALA A 367 -38.52 2.18 30.64
C ALA A 367 -39.70 2.27 31.62
N PRO A 368 -40.94 1.93 31.19
CA PRO A 368 -42.11 1.83 32.07
C PRO A 368 -41.87 0.98 33.33
N GLU A 369 -42.56 1.29 34.44
CA GLU A 369 -42.38 0.59 35.73
C GLU A 369 -42.71 -0.92 35.64
N ASP A 370 -43.63 -1.30 34.77
CA ASP A 370 -44.05 -2.67 34.48
C ASP A 370 -43.08 -3.43 33.54
N SER A 371 -42.03 -2.77 33.04
CA SER A 371 -41.07 -3.39 32.13
C SER A 371 -40.20 -4.44 32.83
N THR A 372 -40.08 -5.61 32.21
CA THR A 372 -39.13 -6.63 32.66
C THR A 372 -37.70 -6.15 32.42
N LEU A 373 -36.96 -5.89 33.50
CA LEU A 373 -35.56 -5.48 33.44
C LEU A 373 -34.65 -6.69 33.26
N HIS A 374 -33.72 -6.59 32.31
CA HIS A 374 -32.63 -7.55 32.23
C HIS A 374 -31.78 -7.52 33.51
N TYR A 375 -31.31 -8.68 33.98
CA TYR A 375 -30.56 -8.79 35.25
C TYR A 375 -29.34 -7.85 35.33
N GLY A 376 -28.65 -7.64 34.20
CA GLY A 376 -27.50 -6.74 34.12
C GLY A 376 -27.85 -5.26 34.26
N LEU A 377 -29.08 -4.85 33.92
CA LEU A 377 -29.60 -3.50 34.20
C LEU A 377 -29.99 -3.38 35.67
N ALA A 378 -30.76 -4.34 36.20
CA ALA A 378 -31.22 -4.34 37.58
C ALA A 378 -30.05 -4.20 38.56
N LYS A 379 -28.99 -5.01 38.38
CA LYS A 379 -27.76 -4.95 39.19
C LYS A 379 -27.09 -3.58 39.17
N ARG A 380 -27.10 -2.88 38.04
CA ARG A 380 -26.45 -1.56 37.90
C ARG A 380 -27.31 -0.43 38.44
N ILE A 381 -28.64 -0.57 38.38
CA ILE A 381 -29.60 0.35 39.01
C ILE A 381 -29.46 0.23 40.54
N GLU A 382 -29.43 -0.98 41.08
CA GLU A 382 -29.19 -1.25 42.51
C GLU A 382 -27.83 -0.70 42.98
N ALA A 383 -26.80 -0.80 42.14
CA ALA A 383 -25.49 -0.22 42.41
C ALA A 383 -25.42 1.31 42.24
N GLY A 384 -26.54 1.97 41.90
CA GLY A 384 -26.62 3.42 41.69
C GLY A 384 -25.90 3.95 40.44
N GLN A 385 -25.51 3.08 39.50
CA GLN A 385 -24.74 3.44 38.31
C GLN A 385 -25.61 3.84 37.11
N VAL A 386 -26.90 3.49 37.13
CA VAL A 386 -27.88 3.80 36.08
C VAL A 386 -29.07 4.47 36.73
N HIS A 387 -29.44 5.66 36.27
CA HIS A 387 -30.64 6.34 36.75
C HIS A 387 -31.86 5.87 35.96
N TRP A 388 -32.77 5.15 36.62
CA TRP A 388 -33.98 4.63 35.96
C TRP A 388 -35.16 5.56 36.16
N LEU A 389 -35.60 6.16 35.06
CA LEU A 389 -36.86 6.89 34.96
C LEU A 389 -37.95 5.90 34.56
N LYS A 390 -38.80 5.56 35.54
CA LYS A 390 -39.89 4.57 35.43
C LYS A 390 -41.09 5.05 34.60
N ARG A 391 -40.83 5.52 33.39
CA ARG A 391 -41.85 6.04 32.46
C ARG A 391 -41.40 5.91 31.00
N SER A 392 -42.34 6.11 30.10
CA SER A 392 -42.07 6.25 28.67
C SER A 392 -41.38 7.57 28.33
N PHE A 393 -40.72 7.60 27.17
CA PHE A 393 -40.09 8.77 26.59
C PHE A 393 -41.09 9.91 26.33
N LYS A 394 -40.68 11.14 26.61
CA LYS A 394 -41.34 12.39 26.21
C LYS A 394 -40.36 13.29 25.47
N GLU A 395 -40.87 14.17 24.59
CA GLU A 395 -40.01 15.06 23.80
C GLU A 395 -39.14 16.00 24.65
N GLU A 396 -39.69 16.49 25.77
CA GLU A 396 -38.98 17.34 26.75
C GLU A 396 -37.74 16.65 27.35
N ASP A 397 -37.68 15.32 27.36
CA ASP A 397 -36.56 14.56 27.93
C ASP A 397 -35.25 14.84 27.19
N LEU A 398 -35.32 15.18 25.90
CA LEU A 398 -34.14 15.49 25.08
C LEU A 398 -33.46 16.80 25.48
N THR A 399 -34.19 17.72 26.12
CA THR A 399 -33.73 19.07 26.46
C THR A 399 -33.77 19.38 27.96
N THR A 400 -34.18 18.43 28.79
CA THR A 400 -34.27 18.61 30.25
C THR A 400 -33.37 17.67 31.05
N LEU A 401 -33.02 16.50 30.49
CA LEU A 401 -32.25 15.48 31.19
C LEU A 401 -30.74 15.55 30.95
N GLY A 402 -30.29 16.40 30.04
CA GLY A 402 -28.88 16.63 29.74
C GLY A 402 -28.16 17.39 30.84
N ARG A 403 -26.89 17.72 30.59
CA ARG A 403 -26.09 18.50 31.54
C ARG A 403 -26.41 19.99 31.44
N GLU A 404 -26.21 20.71 32.54
CA GLU A 404 -26.35 22.17 32.57
C GLU A 404 -25.40 22.86 31.56
N GLU A 405 -24.19 22.31 31.35
CA GLU A 405 -23.19 22.82 30.40
C GLU A 405 -23.66 22.87 28.93
N VAL A 406 -24.68 22.09 28.59
CA VAL A 406 -25.28 21.99 27.24
C VAL A 406 -26.76 22.34 27.26
N ASP A 407 -27.15 23.24 28.17
CA ASP A 407 -28.53 23.74 28.33
C ASP A 407 -29.58 22.63 28.51
N GLY A 408 -29.20 21.55 29.22
CA GLY A 408 -30.10 20.43 29.49
C GLY A 408 -30.30 19.48 28.30
N VAL A 409 -29.60 19.67 27.18
CA VAL A 409 -29.68 18.77 26.01
C VAL A 409 -28.91 17.48 26.24
N VAL A 410 -29.52 16.33 25.95
CA VAL A 410 -28.85 15.02 26.11
C VAL A 410 -27.77 14.82 25.04
N ASP A 411 -26.64 14.23 25.43
CA ASP A 411 -25.47 14.10 24.55
C ASP A 411 -25.62 12.96 23.52
N ALA A 412 -26.35 11.89 23.85
CA ALA A 412 -26.62 10.79 22.92
C ALA A 412 -27.89 10.00 23.29
N VAL A 413 -28.56 9.44 22.28
CA VAL A 413 -29.76 8.61 22.45
C VAL A 413 -29.55 7.21 21.87
N PHE A 414 -29.85 6.19 22.66
CA PHE A 414 -29.81 4.78 22.27
C PHE A 414 -31.21 4.17 22.36
N VAL A 415 -31.82 3.87 21.23
CA VAL A 415 -33.13 3.19 21.17
C VAL A 415 -32.90 1.70 20.96
N THR A 416 -33.21 0.92 21.99
CA THR A 416 -33.02 -0.53 21.99
C THR A 416 -34.33 -1.30 21.86
N ALA A 417 -35.48 -0.62 21.97
CA ALA A 417 -36.78 -1.19 21.65
C ALA A 417 -36.92 -1.43 20.14
N ALA A 418 -37.68 -2.46 19.75
CA ALA A 418 -37.82 -2.85 18.35
C ALA A 418 -38.42 -1.72 17.49
N ALA A 419 -37.88 -1.53 16.27
CA ALA A 419 -38.20 -0.44 15.35
C ALA A 419 -39.66 -0.39 14.82
N LYS A 420 -40.56 -1.24 15.31
CA LYS A 420 -41.97 -1.32 14.87
C LYS A 420 -42.90 -0.29 15.54
N HIS A 421 -42.38 0.58 16.41
CA HIS A 421 -43.17 1.63 17.05
C HIS A 421 -43.06 2.95 16.28
N ALA A 422 -44.20 3.56 15.93
CA ALA A 422 -44.25 4.88 15.28
C ALA A 422 -43.46 5.96 16.04
N SER A 423 -43.32 5.79 17.36
CA SER A 423 -42.51 6.65 18.23
C SER A 423 -41.01 6.64 17.91
N THR A 424 -40.43 5.54 17.39
CA THR A 424 -38.98 5.46 17.11
C THR A 424 -38.57 6.38 15.96
N THR A 425 -39.40 6.48 14.92
CA THR A 425 -39.17 7.41 13.80
C THR A 425 -39.28 8.86 14.26
N GLN A 426 -40.25 9.16 15.14
CA GLN A 426 -40.42 10.48 15.74
C GLN A 426 -39.19 10.87 16.60
N ILE A 427 -38.71 9.97 17.47
CA ILE A 427 -37.50 10.20 18.27
C ILE A 427 -36.30 10.48 17.37
N SER A 428 -36.10 9.70 16.30
CA SER A 428 -35.01 9.91 15.34
C SER A 428 -35.10 11.27 14.63
N SER A 429 -36.29 11.67 14.20
CA SER A 429 -36.51 12.99 13.58
C SER A 429 -36.20 14.15 14.53
N LEU A 430 -36.68 14.07 15.77
CA LEU A 430 -36.41 15.06 16.83
C LEU A 430 -34.92 15.16 17.14
N CYS A 431 -34.24 14.02 17.32
CA CYS A 431 -32.79 13.99 17.57
C CYS A 431 -32.03 14.66 16.43
N ARG A 432 -32.38 14.39 15.16
CA ARG A 432 -31.75 15.05 14.00
C ARG A 432 -31.98 16.55 13.99
N LYS A 433 -33.19 17.01 14.30
CA LYS A 433 -33.52 18.44 14.38
C LYS A 433 -32.69 19.16 15.46
N LEU A 434 -32.49 18.49 16.60
CA LEU A 434 -31.69 19.00 17.73
C LEU A 434 -30.18 18.71 17.60
N ARG A 435 -29.74 18.05 16.50
CA ARG A 435 -28.35 17.60 16.28
C ARG A 435 -27.82 16.64 17.35
N ILE A 436 -28.72 15.89 17.99
CA ILE A 436 -28.39 14.86 18.97
C ILE A 436 -28.03 13.54 18.24
N PRO A 437 -26.85 12.95 18.50
CA PRO A 437 -26.51 11.63 18.01
C PRO A 437 -27.51 10.56 18.47
N ILE A 438 -28.06 9.79 17.53
CA ILE A 438 -29.00 8.70 17.80
C ILE A 438 -28.55 7.38 17.17
N ASN A 439 -28.63 6.31 17.95
CA ASN A 439 -28.47 4.94 17.49
C ASN A 439 -29.75 4.14 17.77
N VAL A 440 -30.29 3.52 16.73
CA VAL A 440 -31.51 2.70 16.78
C VAL A 440 -31.15 1.28 16.37
N VAL A 441 -31.49 0.30 17.22
CA VAL A 441 -31.27 -1.11 16.92
C VAL A 441 -32.04 -1.56 15.68
N ASP A 442 -31.39 -2.36 14.82
CA ASP A 442 -31.96 -2.96 13.61
C ASP A 442 -32.60 -1.99 12.60
N ALA A 443 -32.34 -0.67 12.75
CA ALA A 443 -32.79 0.36 11.82
C ALA A 443 -31.65 1.34 11.47
N PRO A 444 -30.68 0.92 10.62
CA PRO A 444 -29.55 1.77 10.23
C PRO A 444 -29.96 3.10 9.60
N ASN A 445 -31.08 3.12 8.88
CA ASN A 445 -31.67 4.32 8.26
C ASN A 445 -32.17 5.36 9.28
N LEU A 446 -32.43 4.96 10.53
CA LEU A 446 -32.86 5.85 11.63
C LEU A 446 -31.70 6.30 12.51
N CYS A 447 -30.49 5.76 12.29
CA CYS A 447 -29.30 6.15 13.03
C CYS A 447 -28.69 7.43 12.43
N SER A 448 -28.00 8.22 13.25
CA SER A 448 -27.03 9.22 12.79
C SER A 448 -25.59 8.76 13.00
N PHE A 449 -25.36 7.72 13.81
CA PHE A 449 -24.07 7.08 13.98
C PHE A 449 -24.20 5.56 14.18
N THR A 450 -23.13 4.84 13.86
CA THR A 450 -23.03 3.38 14.03
C THR A 450 -21.95 3.04 15.04
N LEU A 451 -22.24 2.09 15.93
CA LEU A 451 -21.26 1.60 16.89
C LEU A 451 -20.29 0.62 16.22
N LEU A 452 -18.99 0.83 16.47
CA LEU A 452 -17.90 0.09 15.86
C LEU A 452 -17.62 -1.23 16.60
N SER A 453 -16.98 -2.17 15.89
CA SER A 453 -16.30 -3.29 16.55
C SER A 453 -15.03 -2.75 17.20
N THR A 454 -15.02 -2.67 18.53
CA THR A 454 -13.94 -2.00 19.27
C THR A 454 -13.08 -2.99 20.06
N HIS A 455 -11.78 -2.74 20.06
CA HIS A 455 -10.81 -3.31 20.99
C HIS A 455 -10.26 -2.18 21.87
N SER A 456 -10.15 -2.44 23.16
CA SER A 456 -9.67 -1.47 24.15
C SER A 456 -8.62 -2.16 25.03
N ASP A 457 -7.45 -1.56 25.16
CA ASP A 457 -6.35 -1.95 26.04
C ASP A 457 -5.86 -0.68 26.74
N GLY A 458 -6.36 -0.40 27.95
CA GLY A 458 -6.15 0.90 28.62
C GLY A 458 -6.56 2.09 27.73
N PRO A 459 -5.71 3.11 27.55
CA PRO A 459 -5.98 4.26 26.67
C PRO A 459 -5.92 3.94 25.17
N LEU A 460 -5.39 2.77 24.78
CA LEU A 460 -5.37 2.34 23.38
C LEU A 460 -6.75 1.83 22.97
N GLN A 461 -7.34 2.46 21.95
CA GLN A 461 -8.62 2.03 21.38
C GLN A 461 -8.51 1.86 19.87
N ILE A 462 -9.10 0.78 19.35
CA ILE A 462 -9.15 0.46 17.92
C ILE A 462 -10.60 0.19 17.54
N GLY A 463 -11.13 0.94 16.58
CA GLY A 463 -12.49 0.78 16.06
C GLY A 463 -12.49 0.30 14.61
N ILE A 464 -13.30 -0.71 14.30
CA ILE A 464 -13.39 -1.30 12.95
C ILE A 464 -14.83 -1.23 12.46
N THR A 465 -14.99 -0.77 11.22
CA THR A 465 -16.28 -0.72 10.50
C THR A 465 -16.15 -1.40 9.14
N THR A 466 -17.25 -1.97 8.68
CA THR A 466 -17.45 -2.42 7.29
C THR A 466 -18.58 -1.64 6.64
N SER A 467 -18.82 -0.40 7.08
CA SER A 467 -19.95 0.45 6.66
C SER A 467 -21.30 -0.27 6.73
N GLY A 468 -21.51 -1.07 7.78
CA GLY A 468 -22.75 -1.83 8.00
C GLY A 468 -22.91 -3.11 7.15
N LYS A 469 -21.95 -3.47 6.28
CA LYS A 469 -22.07 -4.61 5.35
C LYS A 469 -21.67 -5.99 5.92
N GLY A 470 -21.00 -6.04 7.07
CA GLY A 470 -20.42 -7.30 7.58
C GLY A 470 -20.01 -7.20 9.05
N CYS A 471 -21.00 -7.23 9.96
CA CYS A 471 -20.75 -7.15 11.41
C CYS A 471 -19.83 -8.28 11.92
N LYS A 472 -20.03 -9.52 11.44
CA LYS A 472 -19.18 -10.67 11.80
C LYS A 472 -17.76 -10.55 11.26
N LEU A 473 -17.60 -9.97 10.05
CA LEU A 473 -16.29 -9.74 9.44
C LEU A 473 -15.51 -8.66 10.19
N SER A 474 -16.16 -7.55 10.54
CA SER A 474 -15.61 -6.51 11.40
C SER A 474 -15.10 -7.07 12.75
N ALA A 475 -15.86 -8.01 13.35
CA ALA A 475 -15.45 -8.69 14.57
C ALA A 475 -14.27 -9.66 14.38
N ARG A 476 -14.11 -10.28 13.19
CA ARG A 476 -12.95 -11.12 12.86
C ARG A 476 -11.69 -10.29 12.65
N ILE A 477 -11.77 -9.24 11.83
CA ILE A 477 -10.65 -8.30 11.58
C ILE A 477 -10.13 -7.73 12.90
N ARG A 478 -11.04 -7.36 13.81
CA ARG A 478 -10.66 -6.90 15.16
C ARG A 478 -9.81 -7.90 15.92
N ARG A 479 -10.15 -9.20 15.85
CA ARG A 479 -9.40 -10.25 16.55
C ARG A 479 -8.00 -10.43 15.96
N GLU A 480 -7.87 -10.38 14.64
CA GLU A 480 -6.56 -10.47 13.97
C GLU A 480 -5.66 -9.28 14.34
N ILE A 481 -6.20 -8.05 14.31
CA ILE A 481 -5.47 -6.85 14.71
C ILE A 481 -5.10 -6.90 16.20
N ALA A 482 -6.03 -7.27 17.08
CA ALA A 482 -5.73 -7.40 18.51
C ALA A 482 -4.66 -8.46 18.79
N ALA A 483 -4.63 -9.55 18.02
CA ALA A 483 -3.64 -10.62 18.17
C ALA A 483 -2.23 -10.23 17.67
N SER A 484 -2.13 -9.29 16.72
CA SER A 484 -0.83 -8.84 16.20
C SER A 484 -0.13 -7.82 17.11
N LEU A 485 -0.87 -7.15 18.00
CA LEU A 485 -0.34 -6.17 18.93
C LEU A 485 0.40 -6.81 20.11
N PRO A 486 1.50 -6.20 20.60
CA PRO A 486 2.17 -6.65 21.82
C PRO A 486 1.23 -6.60 23.04
N PRO A 487 1.33 -7.56 23.98
CA PRO A 487 0.54 -7.51 25.20
C PRO A 487 0.93 -6.31 26.07
N ARG A 488 -0.05 -5.70 26.75
CA ARG A 488 0.11 -4.52 27.63
C ARG A 488 0.63 -3.27 26.92
N LEU A 489 0.26 -3.10 25.65
CA LEU A 489 0.61 -1.88 24.93
C LEU A 489 -0.12 -0.67 25.51
N GLY A 490 -1.35 -0.86 26.01
CA GLY A 490 -2.11 0.16 26.73
C GLY A 490 -1.33 0.80 27.89
N ASP A 491 -0.69 -0.02 28.73
CA ASP A 491 0.12 0.45 29.86
C ASP A 491 1.29 1.33 29.39
N ALA A 492 1.88 1.05 28.23
CA ALA A 492 2.95 1.88 27.68
C ALA A 492 2.42 3.21 27.15
N VAL A 493 1.26 3.21 26.50
CA VAL A 493 0.60 4.45 26.04
C VAL A 493 0.27 5.36 27.25
N GLU A 494 -0.27 4.78 28.33
CA GLU A 494 -0.58 5.52 29.57
C GLU A 494 0.69 6.11 30.22
N ARG A 495 1.76 5.32 30.31
CA ARG A 495 3.03 5.76 30.89
C ARG A 495 3.69 6.87 30.10
N LEU A 496 3.73 6.76 28.78
CA LEU A 496 4.27 7.81 27.90
C LEU A 496 3.40 9.08 27.95
N GLY A 497 2.08 8.93 28.06
CA GLY A 497 1.15 10.04 28.28
C GLY A 497 1.38 10.74 29.61
N THR A 498 1.57 9.97 30.68
CA THR A 498 1.88 10.50 32.02
C THR A 498 3.22 11.21 32.03
N LEU A 499 4.24 10.64 31.40
CA LEU A 499 5.55 11.29 31.25
C LEU A 499 5.45 12.59 30.46
N ARG A 500 4.68 12.62 29.37
CA ARG A 500 4.41 13.85 28.62
C ARG A 500 3.80 14.93 29.51
N ARG A 501 2.82 14.55 30.34
CA ARG A 501 2.15 15.45 31.27
C ARG A 501 3.12 15.95 32.35
N ARG A 502 3.93 15.08 32.96
CA ARG A 502 4.97 15.46 33.92
C ARG A 502 5.99 16.42 33.33
N ILE A 503 6.49 16.16 32.11
CA ILE A 503 7.41 17.09 31.42
C ILE A 503 6.74 18.44 31.23
N TRP A 504 5.48 18.46 30.79
CA TRP A 504 4.72 19.69 30.59
C TRP A 504 4.47 20.46 31.90
N GLU A 505 4.12 19.76 32.98
CA GLU A 505 3.91 20.32 34.33
C GLU A 505 5.21 20.84 34.94
N GLU A 506 6.33 20.12 34.85
CA GLU A 506 7.65 20.59 35.28
C GLU A 506 8.12 21.81 34.47
N ASP A 507 7.79 21.86 33.18
CA ASP A 507 8.09 23.01 32.32
C ASP A 507 7.28 24.25 32.72
N HIS A 508 5.99 24.09 33.06
CA HIS A 508 5.05 25.17 33.45
C HIS A 508 5.14 25.59 34.92
N ALA A 509 5.45 24.67 35.86
CA ALA A 509 5.64 25.02 37.28
C ALA A 509 6.84 25.97 37.48
N ALA A 510 7.81 25.93 36.56
CA ALA A 510 8.92 26.89 36.52
C ALA A 510 8.52 28.30 36.05
N GLU A 511 7.35 28.47 35.40
CA GLU A 511 6.80 29.78 35.00
C GLU A 511 6.03 30.45 36.13
N LEU A 512 5.19 29.72 36.89
CA LEU A 512 4.47 30.27 38.05
C LEU A 512 5.39 30.80 39.16
N SER A 513 6.63 30.31 39.25
CA SER A 513 7.65 30.87 40.15
C SER A 513 8.26 32.20 39.69
N GLN A 514 7.99 32.65 38.46
CA GLN A 514 8.47 33.92 37.90
C GLN A 514 7.40 35.03 37.88
N ASP A 515 6.11 34.68 38.00
CA ASP A 515 4.99 35.64 37.96
C ASP A 515 4.81 36.46 39.26
N LEU A 516 5.64 36.25 40.29
CA LEU A 516 5.60 37.06 41.53
C LEU A 516 6.48 38.33 41.49
N GLU A 517 7.21 38.60 40.40
CA GLU A 517 8.13 39.75 40.33
C GLU A 517 7.97 40.69 39.12
N ALA A 518 6.86 40.68 38.39
CA ALA A 518 6.62 41.71 37.37
C ALA A 518 5.13 42.00 37.13
N GLU A 519 4.52 42.78 38.03
CA GLU A 519 3.43 43.67 37.64
C GLU A 519 4.04 44.87 36.90
N GLU A 520 3.67 45.07 35.63
CA GLU A 520 3.19 46.34 35.03
C GLU A 520 3.13 46.25 33.49
N ASP A 521 1.94 46.62 32.98
CA ASP A 521 1.48 46.87 31.59
C ASP A 521 2.49 46.96 30.44
N ASP A 522 2.20 46.28 29.31
CA ASP A 522 1.46 46.88 28.18
C ASP A 522 1.30 45.87 27.02
N SER A 523 0.11 45.91 26.45
CA SER A 523 -0.36 45.28 25.23
C SER A 523 0.44 45.66 23.98
N GLY A 524 1.13 44.68 23.37
CA GLY A 524 1.64 44.80 22.01
C GLY A 524 2.56 43.66 21.64
N GLN A 525 2.18 42.84 20.65
CA GLN A 525 3.10 41.92 19.98
C GLN A 525 4.10 42.71 19.12
N PRO A 526 5.43 42.53 19.28
CA PRO A 526 6.37 42.81 18.21
C PRO A 526 6.95 41.51 17.68
N ALA A 527 6.80 41.30 16.36
CA ALA A 527 7.59 40.36 15.61
C ALA A 527 9.09 40.68 15.77
N THR A 528 9.77 39.93 16.64
CA THR A 528 11.24 39.94 16.79
C THR A 528 11.78 38.53 16.66
N PHE A 529 11.59 37.96 15.48
CA PHE A 529 12.26 36.74 15.03
C PHE A 529 13.70 37.11 14.63
N ASN A 530 14.60 37.22 15.61
CA ASN A 530 16.07 37.14 15.52
C ASN A 530 16.74 37.78 16.76
N LYS A 531 16.45 37.26 17.95
CA LYS A 531 17.31 37.48 19.12
C LYS A 531 18.11 36.19 19.35
N LEU A 532 19.44 36.32 19.34
CA LEU A 532 20.38 35.23 19.60
C LEU A 532 20.06 34.57 20.96
N ILE A 533 19.52 33.35 20.91
CA ILE A 533 19.31 32.51 22.10
C ILE A 533 20.68 31.94 22.49
N LEU A 534 21.27 32.47 23.57
CA LEU A 534 22.44 31.89 24.21
C LEU A 534 22.08 30.49 24.76
N GLU A 535 23.02 29.53 24.67
CA GLU A 535 22.85 28.08 24.90
C GLU A 535 22.34 27.67 26.30
N GLU A 536 22.10 28.61 27.21
CA GLU A 536 21.68 28.37 28.59
C GLU A 536 20.23 28.80 28.91
N SER A 537 19.40 29.18 27.91
CA SER A 537 17.97 29.45 28.18
C SER A 537 17.23 28.18 28.61
N LYS A 538 16.51 28.26 29.75
CA LYS A 538 15.61 27.21 30.25
C LYS A 538 14.60 26.78 29.17
N GLU A 539 14.16 27.69 28.30
CA GLU A 539 13.22 27.40 27.20
C GLU A 539 13.80 26.45 26.13
N ALA A 540 15.10 26.57 25.85
CA ALA A 540 15.79 25.64 24.93
C ALA A 540 15.88 24.23 25.55
N ALA A 541 16.01 24.11 26.87
CA ALA A 541 15.95 22.84 27.58
C ALA A 541 14.54 22.24 27.57
N ARG A 542 13.48 23.05 27.78
CA ARG A 542 12.06 22.65 27.66
C ARG A 542 11.78 22.01 26.30
N GLY A 543 12.14 22.71 25.22
CA GLY A 543 11.95 22.22 23.85
C GLY A 543 12.71 20.93 23.50
N ARG A 544 13.83 20.63 24.19
CA ARG A 544 14.60 19.39 24.00
C ARG A 544 13.88 18.17 24.59
N ARG A 545 13.25 18.30 25.76
CA ARG A 545 12.59 17.19 26.47
C ARG A 545 11.34 16.68 25.73
N MET A 546 10.48 17.59 25.28
CA MET A 546 9.27 17.23 24.51
C MET A 546 9.63 16.62 23.15
N ARG A 547 10.66 17.13 22.47
CA ARG A 547 11.17 16.55 21.22
C ARG A 547 11.74 15.14 21.41
N TRP A 548 12.45 14.90 22.51
CA TRP A 548 12.98 13.58 22.84
C TRP A 548 11.87 12.54 23.07
N LEU A 549 10.82 12.90 23.82
CA LEU A 549 9.68 12.01 24.01
C LEU A 549 8.98 11.68 22.68
N SER A 550 8.80 12.68 21.81
CA SER A 550 8.26 12.47 20.46
C SER A 550 9.10 11.49 19.64
N GLN A 551 10.43 11.57 19.74
CA GLN A 551 11.34 10.65 19.04
C GLN A 551 11.24 9.21 19.56
N ILE A 552 11.05 9.01 20.88
CA ILE A 552 10.84 7.67 21.42
C ILE A 552 9.54 7.08 20.90
N CYS A 553 8.45 7.84 20.93
CA CYS A 553 7.14 7.37 20.44
C CYS A 553 7.13 7.07 18.94
N GLU A 554 7.87 7.86 18.14
CA GLU A 554 7.89 7.71 16.68
C GLU A 554 8.85 6.61 16.20
N TYR A 555 9.97 6.41 16.88
CA TYR A 555 11.07 5.57 16.36
C TYR A 555 11.33 4.28 17.14
N TRP A 556 10.72 4.06 18.31
CA TRP A 556 10.91 2.79 19.02
C TRP A 556 9.86 1.73 18.65
N PRO A 557 10.24 0.44 18.52
CA PRO A 557 9.30 -0.64 18.26
C PRO A 557 8.21 -0.74 19.34
N LEU A 558 6.98 -1.06 18.93
CA LEU A 558 5.84 -1.23 19.87
C LEU A 558 6.13 -2.25 20.98
N ARG A 559 6.83 -3.36 20.68
CA ARG A 559 7.24 -4.34 21.71
C ARG A 559 8.22 -3.76 22.72
N ARG A 560 9.10 -2.85 22.28
CA ARG A 560 10.05 -2.16 23.16
C ARG A 560 9.27 -1.22 24.07
N LEU A 561 8.40 -0.38 23.51
CA LEU A 561 7.53 0.52 24.28
C LEU A 561 6.70 -0.23 25.33
N ALA A 562 6.08 -1.35 24.95
CA ALA A 562 5.33 -2.22 25.87
C ALA A 562 6.18 -2.80 27.02
N SER A 563 7.48 -3.01 26.80
CA SER A 563 8.40 -3.61 27.78
C SER A 563 9.14 -2.62 28.69
N ILE A 564 9.10 -1.33 28.38
CA ILE A 564 9.74 -0.28 29.18
C ILE A 564 9.12 -0.25 30.57
N THR A 565 9.92 -0.04 31.61
CA THR A 565 9.46 0.23 32.98
C THR A 565 9.60 1.70 33.34
N ASP A 566 8.92 2.16 34.40
CA ASP A 566 9.06 3.54 34.87
C ASP A 566 10.51 3.87 35.27
N ALA A 567 11.23 2.88 35.81
CA ALA A 567 12.66 3.02 36.14
C ALA A 567 13.54 3.20 34.90
N ASP A 568 13.23 2.51 33.80
CA ASP A 568 13.95 2.68 32.53
C ASP A 568 13.69 4.08 31.95
N ILE A 569 12.46 4.59 32.06
CA ILE A 569 12.10 5.95 31.62
C ILE A 569 12.87 6.98 32.44
N ASP A 570 12.87 6.87 33.76
CA ASP A 570 13.58 7.80 34.65
C ASP A 570 15.09 7.77 34.38
N MET A 571 15.66 6.61 34.09
CA MET A 571 17.07 6.46 33.73
C MET A 571 17.37 7.17 32.40
N LEU A 572 16.58 6.91 31.36
CA LEU A 572 16.76 7.52 30.04
C LEU A 572 16.54 9.05 30.07
N PHE A 573 15.61 9.51 30.90
CA PHE A 573 15.33 10.92 31.11
C PHE A 573 16.46 11.62 31.87
N ARG A 574 17.04 10.99 32.90
CA ARG A 574 18.21 11.49 33.62
C ARG A 574 19.44 11.55 32.73
N GLU A 575 19.72 10.50 31.94
CA GLU A 575 20.83 10.50 30.98
C GLU A 575 20.71 11.63 29.96
N PHE A 576 19.49 11.93 29.51
CA PHE A 576 19.21 13.05 28.61
C PHE A 576 19.31 14.43 29.29
N ALA A 577 18.85 14.57 30.54
CA ALA A 577 18.90 15.82 31.30
C ALA A 577 20.33 16.18 31.77
N THR A 578 21.16 15.17 32.04
CA THR A 578 22.53 15.33 32.56
C THR A 578 23.60 15.50 31.49
N SER A 579 23.26 15.65 30.20
CA SER A 579 24.25 15.86 29.15
C SER A 579 24.85 17.28 29.17
N SER A 580 25.61 17.58 30.24
CA SER A 580 26.77 18.46 30.27
C SER A 580 27.99 17.57 30.57
N PRO A 581 29.15 17.78 29.91
CA PRO A 581 30.23 16.80 29.86
C PRO A 581 30.91 16.68 31.23
N SER A 582 30.61 15.62 31.97
CA SER A 582 31.25 15.33 33.24
C SER A 582 32.03 14.03 33.16
N LYS A 583 33.36 14.17 33.28
CA LYS A 583 34.36 13.12 33.42
C LYS A 583 33.95 12.12 34.51
N VAL A 584 33.98 10.83 34.20
CA VAL A 584 34.02 9.77 35.23
C VAL A 584 35.34 9.00 35.07
N GLY A 585 36.08 8.93 36.17
CA GLY A 585 37.41 8.35 36.29
C GLY A 585 37.44 6.82 36.21
N PRO A 586 38.65 6.23 36.16
CA PRO A 586 38.84 4.84 35.76
C PRO A 586 38.59 3.89 36.93
N THR A 587 37.76 2.87 36.70
CA THR A 587 37.79 1.65 37.51
C THR A 587 38.72 0.63 36.86
N ASN A 588 39.79 0.31 37.58
CA ASN A 588 40.82 -0.63 37.19
C ASN A 588 40.29 -2.08 37.22
N SER A 589 40.25 -2.71 36.05
CA SER A 589 40.52 -4.14 35.90
C SER A 589 41.01 -4.35 34.47
N THR A 590 42.30 -4.62 34.31
CA THR A 590 42.99 -4.79 33.01
C THR A 590 42.47 -6.03 32.25
N PRO A 591 41.82 -5.87 31.08
CA PRO A 591 41.68 -6.94 30.10
C PRO A 591 42.65 -6.66 28.93
N GLN A 592 43.12 -7.69 28.26
CA GLN A 592 43.94 -7.56 27.05
C GLN A 592 43.34 -6.53 26.10
N ARG A 593 44.11 -5.49 25.78
CA ARG A 593 43.66 -4.29 25.07
C ARG A 593 43.27 -4.66 23.63
N ARG A 594 41.97 -4.92 23.40
CA ARG A 594 41.43 -5.14 22.06
C ARG A 594 41.63 -3.85 21.25
N VAL A 595 42.18 -3.99 20.05
CA VAL A 595 42.30 -2.87 19.11
C VAL A 595 40.90 -2.58 18.55
N GLY A 596 40.42 -1.34 18.71
CA GLY A 596 39.12 -0.92 18.19
C GLY A 596 39.06 -1.01 16.66
N ARG A 597 37.88 -1.27 16.12
CA ARG A 597 37.64 -1.39 14.67
C ARG A 597 36.51 -0.46 14.26
N ILE A 598 36.67 0.22 13.12
CA ILE A 598 35.64 1.05 12.50
C ILE A 598 35.14 0.40 11.20
N ILE A 599 33.82 0.35 11.05
CA ILE A 599 33.14 -0.15 9.86
C ILE A 599 32.23 0.96 9.32
N LEU A 600 32.45 1.40 8.08
CA LEU A 600 31.55 2.31 7.38
C LEU A 600 30.56 1.45 6.57
N ALA A 601 29.28 1.45 6.91
CA ALA A 601 28.30 0.56 6.30
C ALA A 601 27.14 1.34 5.65
N GLY A 602 26.81 0.98 4.40
CA GLY A 602 25.61 1.48 3.74
C GLY A 602 24.36 0.74 4.23
N SER A 603 23.31 1.48 4.61
CA SER A 603 22.04 0.90 5.05
C SER A 603 21.09 0.52 3.91
N GLY A 604 21.41 0.93 2.67
CA GLY A 604 20.43 0.90 1.60
C GLY A 604 19.42 2.07 1.67
N PRO A 605 18.40 2.07 0.78
CA PRO A 605 17.46 3.19 0.64
C PRO A 605 16.47 3.30 1.80
N GLY A 606 16.06 2.17 2.40
CA GLY A 606 15.31 2.18 3.66
C GLY A 606 14.75 0.85 4.17
N ASN A 607 14.31 -0.05 3.30
CA ASN A 607 13.81 -1.37 3.73
C ASN A 607 14.95 -2.23 4.34
N PRO A 608 14.76 -2.86 5.52
CA PRO A 608 15.72 -3.77 6.14
C PRO A 608 16.22 -4.91 5.25
N ASP A 609 15.36 -5.46 4.39
CA ASP A 609 15.72 -6.57 3.51
C ASP A 609 16.67 -6.15 2.37
N LEU A 610 16.85 -4.85 2.18
CA LEU A 610 17.85 -4.29 1.25
C LEU A 610 19.22 -4.06 1.90
N LEU A 611 19.38 -4.39 3.19
CA LEU A 611 20.70 -4.44 3.81
C LEU A 611 21.53 -5.55 3.18
N THR A 612 22.78 -5.25 2.88
CA THR A 612 23.72 -6.32 2.54
C THR A 612 23.89 -7.23 3.76
N ARG A 613 24.06 -8.53 3.53
CA ARG A 613 24.34 -9.49 4.62
C ARG A 613 25.55 -9.08 5.46
N ALA A 614 26.52 -8.38 4.85
CA ALA A 614 27.68 -7.85 5.53
C ALA A 614 27.32 -6.66 6.45
N ALA A 615 26.54 -5.69 5.96
CA ALA A 615 26.07 -4.56 6.77
C ALA A 615 25.21 -5.03 7.94
N HIS A 616 24.31 -5.99 7.72
CA HIS A 616 23.50 -6.59 8.79
C HIS A 616 24.38 -7.27 9.87
N LYS A 617 25.38 -8.06 9.47
CA LYS A 617 26.35 -8.65 10.42
C LYS A 617 27.16 -7.59 11.17
N ALA A 618 27.53 -6.50 10.51
CA ALA A 618 28.25 -5.40 11.15
C ALA A 618 27.38 -4.75 12.23
N ILE A 619 26.12 -4.44 11.92
CA ILE A 619 25.16 -3.89 12.89
C ILE A 619 25.02 -4.79 14.11
N LEU A 620 24.88 -6.10 13.91
CA LEU A 620 24.75 -7.07 15.01
C LEU A 620 26.01 -7.24 15.87
N SER A 621 27.19 -6.89 15.34
CA SER A 621 28.47 -7.02 16.04
C SER A 621 29.00 -5.70 16.61
N ALA A 622 28.25 -4.61 16.45
CA ALA A 622 28.64 -3.28 16.93
C ALA A 622 28.57 -3.16 18.46
N ASP A 623 29.52 -2.42 19.03
CA ASP A 623 29.45 -1.91 20.40
C ASP A 623 28.94 -0.45 20.41
N LEU A 624 29.28 0.31 19.36
CA LEU A 624 28.85 1.69 19.13
C LEU A 624 28.37 1.84 17.69
N ILE A 625 27.18 2.38 17.51
CA ILE A 625 26.60 2.71 16.20
C ILE A 625 26.48 4.21 16.06
N LEU A 626 27.01 4.73 14.97
CA LEU A 626 26.96 6.14 14.60
C LEU A 626 26.09 6.28 13.34
N ALA A 627 24.89 6.82 13.45
CA ALA A 627 23.95 6.92 12.33
C ALA A 627 23.68 8.37 11.92
N ASP A 628 23.49 8.62 10.62
CA ASP A 628 22.93 9.89 10.15
C ASP A 628 21.43 9.94 10.42
N LYS A 629 20.86 11.16 10.52
CA LYS A 629 19.40 11.38 10.64
C LYS A 629 18.59 10.70 9.53
N LEU A 630 19.20 10.53 8.36
CA LEU A 630 18.55 9.98 7.18
C LEU A 630 18.45 8.44 7.18
N VAL A 631 19.08 7.74 8.14
CA VAL A 631 18.97 6.28 8.25
C VAL A 631 17.56 5.92 8.74
N PRO A 632 16.79 5.11 7.98
CA PRO A 632 15.40 4.82 8.35
C PRO A 632 15.26 3.99 9.63
N ALA A 633 14.18 4.23 10.37
CA ALA A 633 13.92 3.57 11.67
C ALA A 633 13.96 2.03 11.62
N PRO A 634 13.40 1.35 10.60
CA PRO A 634 13.48 -0.11 10.51
C PRO A 634 14.91 -0.68 10.48
N ILE A 635 15.90 0.10 10.02
CA ILE A 635 17.31 -0.29 10.06
C ILE A 635 17.87 -0.20 11.49
N LEU A 636 17.48 0.85 12.21
CA LEU A 636 17.88 1.06 13.60
C LEU A 636 17.25 0.03 14.55
N ASP A 637 16.10 -0.54 14.19
CA ASP A 637 15.45 -1.62 14.94
C ASP A 637 16.23 -2.93 14.96
N LEU A 638 17.11 -3.14 13.99
CA LEU A 638 18.01 -4.31 13.94
C LEU A 638 19.17 -4.22 14.93
N VAL A 639 19.38 -3.04 15.52
CA VAL A 639 20.51 -2.81 16.43
C VAL A 639 20.32 -3.60 17.72
N PRO A 640 21.31 -4.43 18.12
CA PRO A 640 21.25 -5.14 19.40
C PRO A 640 21.16 -4.18 20.59
N ARG A 641 20.36 -4.53 21.61
CA ARG A 641 20.21 -3.72 22.84
C ARG A 641 21.52 -3.38 23.56
N ARG A 642 22.57 -4.19 23.38
CA ARG A 642 23.90 -3.98 23.98
C ARG A 642 24.72 -2.85 23.33
N ALA A 643 24.37 -2.46 22.10
CA ALA A 643 25.12 -1.47 21.33
C ALA A 643 24.58 -0.07 21.65
N THR A 644 25.48 0.88 21.92
CA THR A 644 25.11 2.29 22.07
C THR A 644 24.83 2.88 20.69
N VAL A 645 23.71 3.58 20.51
CA VAL A 645 23.36 4.26 19.24
C VAL A 645 23.46 5.76 19.44
N HIS A 646 24.22 6.42 18.57
CA HIS A 646 24.28 7.87 18.48
C HIS A 646 23.83 8.32 17.09
N ILE A 647 22.85 9.22 17.05
CA ILE A 647 22.27 9.75 15.80
C ILE A 647 22.69 11.21 15.66
N ALA A 648 23.24 11.56 14.50
CA ALA A 648 23.74 12.91 14.22
C ALA A 648 22.66 13.99 14.38
N ARG A 649 22.97 15.05 15.14
CA ARG A 649 22.08 16.20 15.36
C ARG A 649 22.22 17.23 14.23
N LYS A 650 21.78 16.88 13.02
CA LYS A 650 21.86 17.77 11.84
C LYS A 650 20.64 18.71 11.76
N PHE A 651 20.91 20.02 11.84
CA PHE A 651 19.99 21.12 11.53
C PHE A 651 20.49 21.89 10.30
N PRO A 652 19.62 22.58 9.53
CA PRO A 652 20.06 23.44 8.44
C PRO A 652 21.14 24.43 8.92
N GLY A 653 22.30 24.45 8.26
CA GLY A 653 23.44 25.30 8.62
C GLY A 653 24.46 24.70 9.61
N ASN A 654 24.21 23.53 10.22
CA ASN A 654 25.11 22.90 11.20
C ASN A 654 25.69 21.54 10.76
N ALA A 655 25.67 21.24 9.46
CA ALA A 655 26.00 19.90 8.95
C ALA A 655 27.46 19.49 9.20
N ASP A 656 28.40 20.43 9.16
CA ASP A 656 29.83 20.16 9.35
C ASP A 656 30.16 19.90 10.82
N LYS A 657 29.64 20.69 11.77
CA LYS A 657 29.84 20.41 13.21
C LYS A 657 29.25 19.06 13.64
N ALA A 658 28.06 18.72 13.13
CA ALA A 658 27.45 17.41 13.42
C ALA A 658 28.25 16.24 12.80
N GLN A 659 29.05 16.50 11.76
CA GLN A 659 29.96 15.52 11.21
C GLN A 659 31.24 15.40 12.05
N GLU A 660 31.81 16.52 12.48
CA GLU A 660 32.95 16.53 13.41
C GLU A 660 32.62 15.77 14.70
N GLU A 661 31.44 15.99 15.29
CA GLU A 661 30.95 15.27 16.48
C GLU A 661 30.97 13.74 16.27
N LEU A 662 30.47 13.26 15.12
CA LEU A 662 30.47 11.82 14.80
C LEU A 662 31.89 11.26 14.64
N LEU A 663 32.79 12.04 14.03
CA LEU A 663 34.18 11.65 13.83
C LEU A 663 34.91 11.53 15.17
N GLU A 664 34.70 12.48 16.07
CA GLU A 664 35.25 12.50 17.43
C GLU A 664 34.74 11.32 18.26
N LEU A 665 33.42 11.12 18.31
CA LEU A 665 32.81 9.99 19.03
C LEU A 665 33.28 8.63 18.48
N GLY A 666 33.44 8.53 17.16
CA GLY A 666 34.02 7.35 16.54
C GLY A 666 35.45 7.12 17.01
N LEU A 667 36.27 8.16 17.02
CA LEU A 667 37.66 8.07 17.47
C LEU A 667 37.78 7.70 18.95
N GLU A 668 36.92 8.24 19.81
CA GLU A 668 36.83 7.88 21.23
C GLU A 668 36.46 6.41 21.42
N GLY A 669 35.44 5.94 20.70
CA GLY A 669 35.03 4.53 20.73
C GLY A 669 36.17 3.60 20.29
N LEU A 670 36.89 3.97 19.23
CA LEU A 670 38.04 3.20 18.73
C LEU A 670 39.20 3.17 19.73
N LYS A 671 39.52 4.29 20.36
CA LYS A 671 40.54 4.37 21.43
C LYS A 671 40.16 3.54 22.66
N ALA A 672 38.87 3.39 22.93
CA ALA A 672 38.32 2.53 23.97
C ALA A 672 38.26 1.03 23.57
N GLY A 673 38.72 0.66 22.36
CA GLY A 673 38.75 -0.72 21.89
C GLY A 673 37.42 -1.26 21.38
N LYS A 674 36.43 -0.40 21.14
CA LYS A 674 35.08 -0.78 20.68
C LYS A 674 35.03 -1.11 19.19
N VAL A 675 34.06 -1.92 18.80
CA VAL A 675 33.62 -2.07 17.41
C VAL A 675 32.64 -0.94 17.09
N VAL A 676 33.10 0.04 16.33
CA VAL A 676 32.32 1.20 15.89
C VAL A 676 31.75 0.93 14.50
N VAL A 677 30.44 1.08 14.32
CA VAL A 677 29.77 0.94 13.03
C VAL A 677 29.10 2.26 12.67
N ARG A 678 29.59 2.88 11.59
CA ARG A 678 29.08 4.12 11.03
C ARG A 678 28.10 3.81 9.90
N ILE A 679 26.81 3.95 10.17
CA ILE A 679 25.74 3.63 9.23
C ILE A 679 25.36 4.88 8.43
N LYS A 680 25.32 4.74 7.11
CA LYS A 680 25.02 5.82 6.16
C LYS A 680 23.88 5.38 5.24
N GLN A 681 22.92 6.27 4.98
CA GLN A 681 21.82 5.95 4.06
C GLN A 681 22.35 5.73 2.64
N GLY A 682 21.83 4.72 1.94
CA GLY A 682 22.28 4.35 0.60
C GLY A 682 23.65 3.68 0.63
N ASP A 683 24.57 4.18 -0.19
CA ASP A 683 25.95 3.71 -0.28
C ASP A 683 26.93 4.74 0.35
N PRO A 684 27.96 4.31 1.12
CA PRO A 684 28.89 5.24 1.77
C PRO A 684 29.64 6.18 0.81
N TYR A 685 29.92 5.75 -0.42
CA TYR A 685 30.78 6.46 -1.37
C TYR A 685 30.01 7.22 -2.45
N ILE A 686 28.71 6.99 -2.61
CA ILE A 686 27.87 7.77 -3.53
C ILE A 686 27.22 8.92 -2.77
N TYR A 687 27.82 10.12 -2.86
CA TYR A 687 27.38 11.35 -2.19
C TYR A 687 27.21 11.25 -0.66
N GLY A 688 27.74 10.19 -0.03
CA GLY A 688 27.67 9.96 1.41
C GLY A 688 28.78 10.63 2.22
N ARG A 689 29.82 11.19 1.61
CA ARG A 689 31.07 11.64 2.29
C ARG A 689 31.89 10.51 2.95
N GLY A 690 31.66 9.24 2.61
CA GLY A 690 32.39 8.12 3.22
C GLY A 690 33.89 8.13 2.97
N GLY A 691 34.37 8.71 1.86
CA GLY A 691 35.80 8.87 1.60
C GLY A 691 36.49 9.84 2.58
N GLU A 692 35.82 10.94 2.93
CA GLU A 692 36.34 11.89 3.94
C GLU A 692 36.42 11.23 5.32
N GLU A 693 35.37 10.49 5.72
CA GLU A 693 35.36 9.73 6.96
C GLU A 693 36.46 8.64 6.96
N TYR A 694 36.67 7.98 5.82
CA TYR A 694 37.73 6.98 5.66
C TYR A 694 39.13 7.57 5.91
N ASP A 695 39.43 8.69 5.25
CA ASP A 695 40.71 9.37 5.37
C ASP A 695 40.95 9.90 6.78
N PHE A 696 39.91 10.43 7.44
CA PHE A 696 39.98 10.89 8.81
C PHE A 696 40.41 9.76 9.76
N PHE A 697 39.72 8.61 9.76
CA PHE A 697 40.06 7.52 10.68
C PHE A 697 41.43 6.90 10.35
N ARG A 698 41.76 6.79 9.05
CA ARG A 698 43.07 6.31 8.60
C ARG A 698 44.21 7.19 9.11
N ALA A 699 44.05 8.52 9.05
CA ALA A 699 45.04 9.47 9.57
C ALA A 699 45.25 9.32 11.09
N HIS A 700 44.24 8.83 11.82
CA HIS A 700 44.30 8.56 13.25
C HIS A 700 44.72 7.11 13.59
N GLY A 701 45.21 6.35 12.61
CA GLY A 701 45.76 4.99 12.82
C GLY A 701 44.72 3.86 12.80
N PHE A 702 43.46 4.14 12.45
CA PHE A 702 42.41 3.13 12.33
C PHE A 702 41.96 3.00 10.88
N ILE A 703 42.23 1.87 10.25
CA ILE A 703 41.84 1.62 8.85
C ILE A 703 40.38 1.15 8.81
N PRO A 704 39.44 1.90 8.22
CA PRO A 704 38.04 1.49 8.18
C PRO A 704 37.78 0.36 7.19
N SER A 705 36.88 -0.55 7.57
CA SER A 705 36.28 -1.50 6.64
C SER A 705 35.04 -0.87 6.03
N VAL A 706 34.97 -0.75 4.70
CA VAL A 706 33.81 -0.15 4.02
C VAL A 706 32.94 -1.24 3.45
N LEU A 707 31.66 -1.25 3.84
CA LEU A 707 30.65 -2.19 3.37
C LEU A 707 29.69 -1.44 2.44
N PRO A 708 29.52 -1.91 1.19
CA PRO A 708 28.65 -1.25 0.24
C PRO A 708 27.20 -1.31 0.69
N GLY A 709 26.41 -0.33 0.25
CA GLY A 709 24.96 -0.33 0.39
C GLY A 709 24.28 -0.18 -0.97
N ILE A 710 23.00 -0.53 -1.02
CA ILE A 710 22.20 -0.30 -2.22
C ILE A 710 21.93 1.21 -2.35
N THR A 711 22.45 1.85 -3.40
CA THR A 711 22.28 3.30 -3.59
C THR A 711 20.87 3.66 -4.04
N SER A 712 20.30 4.70 -3.42
CA SER A 712 18.99 5.24 -3.81
C SER A 712 18.97 5.74 -5.25
N ALA A 713 20.12 6.16 -5.79
CA ALA A 713 20.24 6.64 -7.17
C ALA A 713 19.86 5.61 -8.23
N LEU A 714 19.97 4.31 -7.91
CA LEU A 714 19.61 3.22 -8.83
C LEU A 714 18.41 2.41 -8.34
N SER A 715 18.25 2.26 -7.02
CA SER A 715 17.15 1.49 -6.46
C SER A 715 15.83 2.27 -6.42
N ALA A 716 15.84 3.59 -6.18
CA ALA A 716 14.60 4.36 -6.20
C ALA A 716 13.95 4.35 -7.59
N PRO A 717 14.69 4.60 -8.71
CA PRO A 717 14.15 4.42 -10.05
C PRO A 717 13.58 3.00 -10.25
N LEU A 718 14.30 1.96 -9.81
CA LEU A 718 13.82 0.57 -9.91
C LEU A 718 12.45 0.38 -9.22
N PHE A 719 12.29 0.85 -7.98
CA PHE A 719 11.03 0.73 -7.22
C PHE A 719 9.90 1.60 -7.76
N ALA A 720 10.24 2.59 -8.58
CA ALA A 720 9.30 3.39 -9.35
C ALA A 720 9.12 2.85 -10.78
N ALA A 721 9.59 1.63 -11.10
CA ALA A 721 9.57 1.07 -12.45
C ALA A 721 10.16 2.01 -13.52
N ILE A 722 11.26 2.67 -13.19
CA ILE A 722 12.07 3.49 -14.10
C ILE A 722 13.41 2.78 -14.29
N PRO A 723 13.63 2.11 -15.43
CA PRO A 723 14.91 1.46 -15.68
C PRO A 723 15.97 2.53 -15.90
N ALA A 724 17.08 2.48 -15.14
CA ALA A 724 18.15 3.47 -15.26
C ALA A 724 18.73 3.51 -16.69
N THR A 725 18.81 2.36 -17.35
CA THR A 725 19.17 2.21 -18.78
C THR A 725 18.10 1.43 -19.53
N HIS A 726 17.84 1.78 -20.78
CA HIS A 726 16.97 1.02 -21.65
C HIS A 726 17.45 1.11 -23.10
N ARG A 727 17.59 -0.03 -23.79
CA ARG A 727 18.10 -0.08 -25.16
C ARG A 727 17.28 0.83 -26.08
N GLY A 728 17.97 1.67 -26.86
CA GLY A 728 17.33 2.61 -27.78
C GLY A 728 16.70 3.85 -27.14
N ILE A 729 16.73 3.96 -25.79
CA ILE A 729 16.15 5.10 -25.07
C ILE A 729 17.18 5.77 -24.16
N ALA A 730 17.87 5.00 -23.33
CA ALA A 730 18.90 5.50 -22.43
C ALA A 730 20.10 4.53 -22.37
N ASP A 731 21.25 4.95 -22.89
CA ASP A 731 22.51 4.21 -22.90
C ASP A 731 23.50 4.68 -21.84
N GLN A 732 23.19 5.81 -21.17
CA GLN A 732 24.01 6.39 -20.11
C GLN A 732 23.16 6.73 -18.89
N VAL A 733 23.74 6.53 -17.71
CA VAL A 733 23.20 7.02 -16.43
C VAL A 733 24.20 8.00 -15.84
N LEU A 734 23.71 9.19 -15.49
CA LEU A 734 24.53 10.19 -14.82
C LEU A 734 23.91 10.49 -13.45
N ILE A 735 24.68 10.27 -12.39
CA ILE A 735 24.28 10.56 -11.01
C ILE A 735 24.93 11.89 -10.62
N CYS A 736 24.10 12.86 -10.26
CA CYS A 736 24.53 14.19 -9.83
C CYS A 736 23.89 14.54 -8.49
N THR A 737 24.45 15.54 -7.81
CA THR A 737 23.78 16.19 -6.70
C THR A 737 23.14 17.50 -7.15
N GLY A 738 21.94 17.81 -6.68
CA GLY A 738 21.28 19.09 -6.88
C GLY A 738 21.78 20.21 -5.95
N THR A 739 22.77 19.93 -5.07
CA THR A 739 23.32 20.91 -4.14
C THR A 739 24.84 20.99 -4.26
N GLY A 740 25.36 22.16 -4.64
CA GLY A 740 26.80 22.44 -4.61
C GLY A 740 27.35 22.65 -3.20
N ARG A 741 28.68 22.70 -3.06
CA ARG A 741 29.35 23.07 -1.80
C ARG A 741 28.83 24.44 -1.31
N LYS A 742 28.57 24.55 -0.01
CA LYS A 742 28.01 25.76 0.64
C LYS A 742 26.69 26.27 0.03
N GLY A 743 25.90 25.39 -0.59
CA GLY A 743 24.60 25.77 -1.17
C GLY A 743 24.70 26.51 -2.50
N ALA A 744 25.86 26.51 -3.17
CA ALA A 744 25.97 27.07 -4.51
C ALA A 744 25.04 26.34 -5.50
N PRO A 745 24.39 27.05 -6.45
CA PRO A 745 23.67 26.41 -7.54
C PRO A 745 24.66 25.56 -8.35
N LEU A 746 24.27 24.31 -8.64
CA LEU A 746 25.11 23.43 -9.45
C LEU A 746 24.90 23.77 -10.93
N ASP A 747 25.97 23.70 -11.71
CA ASP A 747 25.87 23.74 -13.17
C ASP A 747 25.47 22.34 -13.66
N PRO A 748 24.22 22.12 -14.13
CA PRO A 748 23.79 20.79 -14.56
C PRO A 748 24.56 20.34 -15.81
N PRO A 749 24.63 19.05 -16.13
CA PRO A 749 25.26 18.60 -17.37
C PRO A 749 24.48 19.07 -18.62
N GLU A 750 25.11 19.07 -19.79
CA GLU A 750 24.41 19.32 -21.06
C GLU A 750 23.36 18.24 -21.36
N PHE A 751 22.28 18.65 -22.03
CA PHE A 751 21.20 17.75 -22.43
C PHE A 751 21.70 16.71 -23.44
N LEU A 752 21.44 15.43 -23.13
CA LEU A 752 21.57 14.32 -24.08
C LEU A 752 20.32 13.47 -24.00
N ALA A 753 19.65 13.26 -25.13
CA ALA A 753 18.39 12.52 -25.19
C ALA A 753 18.52 11.04 -24.75
N SER A 754 19.71 10.45 -24.91
CA SER A 754 20.03 9.07 -24.53
C SER A 754 20.53 8.91 -23.08
N ARG A 755 20.40 9.94 -22.25
CA ARG A 755 20.87 9.92 -20.86
C ARG A 755 19.71 9.92 -19.87
N THR A 756 19.79 9.05 -18.87
CA THR A 756 19.00 9.15 -17.65
C THR A 756 19.81 9.93 -16.61
N LEU A 757 19.33 11.10 -16.22
CA LEU A 757 19.95 11.93 -15.19
C LEU A 757 19.25 11.71 -13.85
N VAL A 758 20.01 11.33 -12.82
CA VAL A 758 19.51 11.14 -11.46
C VAL A 758 20.12 12.20 -10.55
N LEU A 759 19.28 13.08 -10.00
CA LEU A 759 19.68 14.22 -9.18
C LEU A 759 19.29 13.99 -7.72
N LEU A 760 20.29 13.67 -6.90
CA LEU A 760 20.16 13.50 -5.45
C LEU A 760 20.14 14.87 -4.75
N MET A 761 19.41 15.01 -3.63
CA MET A 761 19.40 16.25 -2.83
C MET A 761 18.96 17.49 -3.64
N SER A 762 17.97 17.31 -4.53
CA SER A 762 17.54 18.31 -5.53
C SER A 762 16.24 19.04 -5.16
N LEU A 763 15.34 18.40 -4.42
CA LEU A 763 13.95 18.87 -4.27
C LEU A 763 13.81 20.23 -3.56
N HIS A 764 14.64 20.51 -2.55
CA HIS A 764 14.61 21.80 -1.83
C HIS A 764 14.96 23.03 -2.69
N ARG A 765 15.48 22.83 -3.91
CA ARG A 765 15.81 23.90 -4.88
C ARG A 765 15.30 23.55 -6.28
N LEU A 766 14.20 22.82 -6.34
CA LEU A 766 13.67 22.27 -7.59
C LEU A 766 13.46 23.36 -8.66
N SER A 767 12.86 24.51 -8.30
CA SER A 767 12.64 25.62 -9.25
C SER A 767 13.94 26.10 -9.91
N ALA A 768 14.94 26.46 -9.11
CA ALA A 768 16.23 26.94 -9.64
C ALA A 768 16.97 25.88 -10.46
N LEU A 769 16.79 24.59 -10.11
CA LEU A 769 17.35 23.47 -10.86
C LEU A 769 16.66 23.30 -12.22
N VAL A 770 15.33 23.42 -12.28
CA VAL A 770 14.56 23.37 -13.54
C VAL A 770 14.95 24.53 -14.45
N ASP A 771 15.13 25.74 -13.92
CA ASP A 771 15.60 26.90 -14.68
C ASP A 771 16.99 26.62 -15.30
N SER A 772 17.90 26.05 -14.50
CA SER A 772 19.26 25.72 -14.94
C SER A 772 19.28 24.60 -15.98
N LEU A 773 18.41 23.59 -15.86
CA LEU A 773 18.26 22.52 -16.85
C LEU A 773 17.70 23.08 -18.17
N THR A 774 16.69 23.95 -18.08
CA THR A 774 16.07 24.59 -19.26
C THR A 774 17.09 25.46 -20.00
N ALA A 775 17.94 26.19 -19.27
CA ALA A 775 19.04 26.96 -19.85
C ALA A 775 20.07 26.10 -20.61
N LYS A 776 20.17 24.81 -20.28
CA LYS A 776 21.01 23.81 -20.99
C LYS A 776 20.27 22.99 -22.03
N ALA A 777 19.20 23.56 -22.58
CA ALA A 777 18.41 22.98 -23.67
C ALA A 777 17.72 21.64 -23.32
N TYR A 778 17.39 21.41 -22.04
CA TYR A 778 16.47 20.33 -21.68
C TYR A 778 15.05 20.69 -22.16
N PRO A 779 14.37 19.82 -22.92
CA PRO A 779 12.99 20.05 -23.35
C PRO A 779 12.03 20.11 -22.17
N LEU A 780 11.05 21.03 -22.21
CA LEU A 780 10.04 21.18 -21.15
C LEU A 780 9.08 19.98 -21.08
N ASP A 781 8.82 19.33 -22.21
CA ASP A 781 8.02 18.11 -22.31
C ASP A 781 8.79 16.84 -21.90
N LEU A 782 10.07 16.98 -21.53
CA LEU A 782 10.90 15.85 -21.12
C LEU A 782 10.32 15.18 -19.87
N PRO A 783 10.10 13.85 -19.88
CA PRO A 783 9.58 13.13 -18.72
C PRO A 783 10.54 13.19 -17.52
N VAL A 784 9.95 13.41 -16.35
CA VAL A 784 10.65 13.41 -15.07
C VAL A 784 9.85 12.66 -14.00
N ALA A 785 10.53 12.20 -12.97
CA ALA A 785 9.88 11.60 -11.80
C ALA A 785 10.55 12.06 -10.50
N VAL A 786 9.72 12.45 -9.52
CA VAL A 786 10.15 12.74 -8.15
C VAL A 786 9.89 11.50 -7.30
N LEU A 787 10.96 10.96 -6.71
CA LEU A 787 10.91 9.71 -5.95
C LEU A 787 11.28 10.00 -4.50
N GLU A 788 10.33 9.80 -3.60
CA GLU A 788 10.44 10.12 -2.18
C GLU A 788 10.35 8.86 -1.33
N ARG A 789 11.17 8.78 -0.27
CA ARG A 789 11.17 7.68 0.70
C ARG A 789 11.20 6.29 0.07
N ALA A 790 12.05 6.12 -0.94
CA ALA A 790 12.15 4.89 -1.70
C ALA A 790 12.35 3.65 -0.80
N SER A 791 11.63 2.56 -1.10
CA SER A 791 11.55 1.31 -0.33
C SER A 791 10.92 1.38 1.07
N CYS A 792 10.51 2.55 1.55
CA CYS A 792 9.74 2.67 2.78
C CYS A 792 8.24 2.42 2.51
N PRO A 793 7.46 1.93 3.49
CA PRO A 793 6.02 1.73 3.31
C PRO A 793 5.25 2.97 2.85
N ASP A 794 5.78 4.17 3.13
CA ASP A 794 5.24 5.46 2.72
C ASP A 794 6.02 6.10 1.55
N GLN A 795 6.60 5.27 0.68
CA GLN A 795 7.19 5.69 -0.59
C GLN A 795 6.17 6.48 -1.42
N ARG A 796 6.64 7.53 -2.11
CA ARG A 796 5.82 8.29 -3.05
C ARG A 796 6.54 8.50 -4.38
N VAL A 797 5.82 8.33 -5.48
CA VAL A 797 6.31 8.54 -6.84
C VAL A 797 5.41 9.55 -7.54
N ILE A 798 5.97 10.69 -7.93
CA ILE A 798 5.27 11.71 -8.72
C ILE A 798 5.85 11.69 -10.13
N ARG A 799 5.05 11.29 -11.13
CA ARG A 799 5.44 11.27 -12.54
C ARG A 799 4.86 12.46 -13.27
N THR A 800 5.68 13.17 -14.03
CA THR A 800 5.28 14.38 -14.74
C THR A 800 6.30 14.76 -15.82
N THR A 801 6.25 15.98 -16.35
CA THR A 801 7.23 16.55 -17.27
C THR A 801 8.06 17.65 -16.58
N LEU A 802 9.19 18.02 -17.19
CA LEU A 802 10.05 19.08 -16.67
C LEU A 802 9.30 20.42 -16.51
N GLU A 803 8.34 20.70 -17.38
CA GLU A 803 7.41 21.84 -17.32
C GLU A 803 6.60 21.90 -16.02
N HIS A 804 6.13 20.74 -15.56
CA HIS A 804 5.08 20.63 -14.55
C HIS A 804 5.61 20.22 -13.16
N VAL A 805 6.87 19.80 -13.06
CA VAL A 805 7.44 19.21 -11.85
C VAL A 805 7.41 20.13 -10.63
N CYS A 806 7.62 21.44 -10.82
CA CYS A 806 7.55 22.41 -9.72
C CYS A 806 6.13 22.52 -9.16
N ALA A 807 5.13 22.64 -10.04
CA ALA A 807 3.72 22.72 -9.64
C ALA A 807 3.25 21.42 -8.97
N ALA A 808 3.63 20.26 -9.51
CA ALA A 808 3.28 18.97 -8.94
C ALA A 808 3.85 18.79 -7.51
N VAL A 809 5.09 19.19 -7.26
CA VAL A 809 5.69 19.11 -5.91
C VAL A 809 5.12 20.15 -4.95
N GLU A 810 4.72 21.32 -5.43
CA GLU A 810 4.07 22.35 -4.61
C GLU A 810 2.66 21.91 -4.16
N GLU A 811 1.87 21.31 -5.07
CA GLU A 811 0.52 20.84 -4.79
C GLU A 811 0.52 19.61 -3.87
N GLU A 812 1.40 18.64 -4.11
CA GLU A 812 1.47 17.39 -3.34
C GLU A 812 2.32 17.52 -2.04
N GLY A 813 3.08 18.61 -1.91
CA GLY A 813 4.09 18.79 -0.88
C GLY A 813 5.32 17.90 -1.08
N SER A 814 6.33 18.00 -0.20
CA SER A 814 7.56 17.16 -0.26
C SER A 814 7.77 16.33 1.00
N ARG A 815 8.19 15.06 0.81
CA ARG A 815 8.55 14.09 1.84
C ARG A 815 10.02 13.68 1.69
N PRO A 816 10.97 14.39 2.33
CA PRO A 816 12.37 14.01 2.27
C PRO A 816 12.64 12.67 3.01
N PRO A 817 13.65 11.89 2.60
CA PRO A 817 14.55 12.13 1.48
C PRO A 817 13.91 11.81 0.12
N GLY A 818 14.18 12.65 -0.88
CA GLY A 818 13.72 12.44 -2.25
C GLY A 818 14.75 12.85 -3.31
N LEU A 819 14.59 12.30 -4.51
CA LEU A 819 15.45 12.55 -5.67
C LEU A 819 14.62 12.81 -6.93
N LEU A 820 15.23 13.45 -7.91
CA LEU A 820 14.63 13.74 -9.21
C LEU A 820 15.30 12.89 -10.29
N VAL A 821 14.52 12.15 -11.05
CA VAL A 821 14.96 11.43 -12.25
C VAL A 821 14.48 12.19 -13.47
N VAL A 822 15.39 12.45 -14.42
CA VAL A 822 15.13 13.25 -15.62
C VAL A 822 15.57 12.47 -16.85
N GLY A 823 14.68 12.29 -17.82
CA GLY A 823 15.00 11.67 -19.10
C GLY A 823 13.93 10.72 -19.61
N ASN A 824 14.08 10.31 -20.87
CA ASN A 824 13.10 9.47 -21.56
C ASN A 824 12.86 8.11 -20.90
N ALA A 825 13.79 7.63 -20.06
CA ALA A 825 13.61 6.41 -19.28
C ALA A 825 12.36 6.45 -18.36
N CYS A 826 11.95 7.63 -17.88
CA CYS A 826 10.83 7.77 -16.95
C CYS A 826 9.48 7.35 -17.54
N LYS A 827 9.35 7.31 -18.88
CA LYS A 827 8.11 6.94 -19.60
C LYS A 827 8.16 5.57 -20.28
N VAL A 828 9.23 4.80 -20.10
CA VAL A 828 9.44 3.56 -20.87
C VAL A 828 8.50 2.46 -20.42
N LEU A 829 8.41 2.23 -19.11
CA LEU A 829 7.59 1.17 -18.54
C LEU A 829 6.19 1.66 -18.21
N ILE A 830 6.05 2.93 -17.79
CA ILE A 830 4.77 3.54 -17.42
C ILE A 830 4.60 4.83 -18.20
N LYS A 831 3.51 4.92 -18.97
CA LYS A 831 3.08 6.13 -19.69
C LYS A 831 1.85 6.70 -18.99
N HIS A 832 1.70 8.03 -18.99
CA HIS A 832 0.52 8.70 -18.46
C HIS A 832 0.16 9.87 -19.37
N GLU A 833 -1.15 10.13 -19.51
CA GLU A 833 -1.68 11.25 -20.32
C GLU A 833 -2.07 12.47 -19.46
N GLN A 834 -2.13 12.30 -18.14
CA GLN A 834 -2.46 13.36 -17.19
C GLN A 834 -1.29 14.33 -16.97
N ARG A 835 -1.56 15.51 -16.41
CA ARG A 835 -0.54 16.54 -16.12
C ARG A 835 0.54 16.05 -15.14
N TRP A 836 0.14 15.28 -14.12
CA TRP A 836 1.00 14.43 -13.31
C TRP A 836 0.18 13.28 -12.71
N VAL A 837 0.88 12.26 -12.23
CA VAL A 837 0.32 11.09 -11.51
C VAL A 837 1.08 10.89 -10.22
N VAL A 838 0.37 10.56 -9.14
CA VAL A 838 0.95 10.25 -7.82
C VAL A 838 0.65 8.80 -7.46
N GLU A 839 1.70 8.05 -7.15
CA GLU A 839 1.62 6.69 -6.60
C GLU A 839 2.11 6.72 -5.15
N GLU A 840 1.35 6.08 -4.26
CA GLU A 840 1.62 6.02 -2.82
C GLU A 840 1.85 4.56 -2.40
N GLY A 841 2.83 4.34 -1.54
CA GLY A 841 3.14 3.06 -0.93
C GLY A 841 4.28 2.28 -1.60
N PHE A 842 4.85 1.35 -0.82
CA PHE A 842 5.79 0.35 -1.32
C PHE A 842 5.42 -1.03 -0.77
N HIS A 843 5.17 -1.98 -1.67
CA HIS A 843 4.79 -3.37 -1.34
C HIS A 843 5.70 -4.41 -2.02
N GLY A 844 6.82 -3.97 -2.60
CA GLY A 844 7.61 -4.79 -3.52
C GLY A 844 8.45 -5.91 -2.88
N LEU A 845 8.45 -6.05 -1.54
CA LEU A 845 9.31 -7.01 -0.83
C LEU A 845 8.55 -7.87 0.21
N ASP A 846 7.26 -7.61 0.44
CA ASP A 846 6.49 -8.24 1.52
C ASP A 846 6.27 -9.76 1.31
N ASP A 847 6.31 -10.23 0.05
CA ASP A 847 6.10 -11.63 -0.34
C ASP A 847 7.40 -12.46 -0.49
N LEU A 848 8.57 -11.90 -0.17
CA LEU A 848 9.86 -12.60 -0.27
C LEU A 848 9.96 -13.87 0.61
N GLY A 849 9.12 -13.99 1.64
CA GLY A 849 9.02 -15.16 2.53
C GLY A 849 7.90 -16.15 2.18
N GLY A 850 7.02 -15.81 1.23
CA GLY A 850 6.01 -16.71 0.66
C GLY A 850 6.58 -17.57 -0.47
N ASN A 851 5.85 -18.58 -0.95
CA ASN A 851 6.24 -19.35 -2.14
C ASN A 851 6.47 -18.38 -3.30
N GLY A 852 7.74 -18.11 -3.60
CA GLY A 852 8.17 -16.85 -4.20
C GLY A 852 7.58 -16.51 -5.55
N GLU A 853 6.90 -15.38 -5.62
CA GLU A 853 6.87 -14.51 -6.79
C GLU A 853 7.02 -13.06 -6.28
N LEU A 854 8.11 -12.39 -6.63
CA LEU A 854 8.19 -10.94 -6.55
C LEU A 854 7.22 -10.39 -7.62
N GLU A 855 5.99 -10.01 -7.24
CA GLU A 855 5.04 -9.35 -8.14
C GLU A 855 5.56 -7.95 -8.53
N ILE A 856 6.48 -7.89 -9.51
CA ILE A 856 6.86 -6.64 -10.19
C ILE A 856 5.71 -6.13 -11.09
N SER A 857 4.72 -6.99 -11.38
CA SER A 857 3.61 -6.76 -12.31
C SER A 857 2.59 -5.72 -11.85
N ARG A 858 2.45 -5.44 -10.53
CA ARG A 858 1.49 -4.40 -10.06
C ARG A 858 1.91 -2.96 -10.34
N LEU A 859 3.17 -2.70 -10.71
CA LEU A 859 3.64 -1.37 -11.10
C LEU A 859 3.29 -1.00 -12.55
N LEU A 860 2.80 -1.93 -13.39
CA LEU A 860 2.67 -1.71 -14.84
C LEU A 860 1.23 -1.48 -15.35
N VAL A 861 0.20 -1.47 -14.49
CA VAL A 861 -1.19 -1.39 -14.97
C VAL A 861 -1.73 0.05 -14.98
N SER A 862 -1.24 0.87 -15.90
CA SER A 862 -1.97 2.06 -16.39
C SER A 862 -1.22 2.75 -17.54
N ALA A 863 -0.95 2.04 -18.65
CA ALA A 863 -0.29 2.66 -19.79
C ALA A 863 -0.42 1.85 -21.08
N ASP A 864 -1.59 1.81 -21.70
CA ASP A 864 -1.65 1.81 -23.19
C ASP A 864 -3.07 2.15 -23.66
N GLY A 865 -3.26 3.43 -23.94
CA GLY A 865 -4.24 3.94 -24.88
C GLY A 865 -3.51 4.72 -25.98
N GLY A 866 -3.88 4.49 -27.23
CA GLY A 866 -3.85 5.52 -28.27
C GLY A 866 -2.57 5.71 -29.10
N GLY A 867 -2.55 5.06 -30.28
CA GLY A 867 -2.46 5.82 -31.54
C GLY A 867 -1.15 5.76 -32.33
N GLY A 868 -1.26 5.37 -33.61
CA GLY A 868 -0.26 5.72 -34.62
C GLY A 868 -0.29 4.86 -35.89
N GLY A 869 -1.21 5.17 -36.80
CA GLY A 869 -1.10 4.72 -38.19
C GLY A 869 -0.09 5.55 -38.98
N GLY A 870 0.59 4.89 -39.93
CA GLY A 870 1.03 5.47 -41.20
C GLY A 870 2.45 6.03 -41.28
N GLY A 871 3.22 5.53 -42.25
CA GLY A 871 4.31 6.27 -42.90
C GLY A 871 5.63 5.51 -43.01
N GLY A 872 5.91 4.94 -44.18
CA GLY A 872 7.11 4.15 -44.46
C GLY A 872 8.40 4.96 -44.64
N GLY A 873 9.53 4.24 -44.65
CA GLY A 873 10.83 4.80 -45.04
C GLY A 873 12.03 3.94 -44.66
N SER A 874 12.45 3.09 -45.60
CA SER A 874 13.82 2.61 -45.86
C SER A 874 14.76 2.31 -44.67
N ALA A 875 14.91 1.03 -44.34
CA ALA A 875 16.00 0.52 -43.51
C ALA A 875 17.23 0.19 -44.38
N VAL A 876 18.30 0.98 -44.25
CA VAL A 876 19.64 0.65 -44.75
C VAL A 876 20.40 -0.12 -43.66
N ARG A 877 20.85 -1.34 -44.03
CA ARG A 877 21.75 -2.20 -43.24
C ARG A 877 23.15 -1.59 -43.13
N VAL A 878 23.77 -1.65 -41.94
CA VAL A 878 25.24 -1.72 -41.78
C VAL A 878 25.56 -2.67 -40.59
N PRO A 879 26.62 -3.51 -40.69
CA PRO A 879 26.71 -4.78 -39.96
C PRO A 879 27.50 -4.72 -38.65
N SER A 880 27.31 -5.79 -37.87
CA SER A 880 27.98 -6.12 -36.61
C SER A 880 29.51 -6.20 -36.72
N GLY A 881 30.19 -5.34 -35.96
CA GLY A 881 31.61 -5.49 -35.61
C GLY A 881 31.77 -5.97 -34.16
N ARG A 882 32.51 -7.07 -33.99
CA ARG A 882 32.99 -7.63 -32.72
C ARG A 882 33.81 -6.63 -31.91
N LEU A 883 33.83 -6.77 -30.58
CA LEU A 883 35.00 -6.81 -29.68
C LEU A 883 34.48 -7.21 -28.28
N VAL A 884 34.91 -8.36 -27.74
CA VAL A 884 36.03 -8.57 -26.78
C VAL A 884 35.73 -7.99 -25.41
#